data_AF-A0A8K2A8S7-F1
#
_entry.id   AF-A0A8K2A8S7-F1
#
_cell.length_a   1.000
_cell.length_b   1.000
_cell.length_c   1.000
_cell.angle_alpha   90.00
_cell.angle_beta   90.00
_cell.angle_gamma   90.00
#
_symmetry.space_group_name_H-M   'P 1'
#
loop_
_entity.id
_entity.type
_entity.pdbx_description
1 polymer ?
#
loop_
_entity_poly.entity_id
_entity_poly.type
_entity_poly.pdbx_seq_one_letter_code
_entity_poly.pdbx_strand_id
1 'polypeptide(L)'
;MQTGTWRQEGLRLCLLLVLLVGLWVSGSSRVWAASGDNSSSRLPLTLELLQERLRSPLTVEGSAVLDLSHLIVDLRPENADFRDQFYRLVQASLQQPSQPLGLDISDSIIQGELLGQKLGLRAPLYGESLSALFSESEAAQLDRDRQRQQQLSRLSQALFNPSGILPQMPLTVFRGRLRLQKTQFLGRVDFGNTFFLSGLDATGARFAQDGDWSQIRSSKAATFAESTFVEDANFRGSVFFEAANFSQVAFRGEALFQASEFQGTASFQHSNFEELANFSRTLWSDEADFAQVRWQQKATFETAAFQKQLNLMEALWLSTGTFRQATFALPVNLRGASLRSQLDFSDTRFGAEAYLNVAGLQFDPNSARLLGDPGRIGQALSVPTLAGNEILLRNLVRNFRQLEQIGDANQVQYLTESLRLRSLLQRLFNLNLNTASQERLRIVGFSAEQATAVVAARQVQPFRNLTDLIIRDLVDLDTYIDVRDRIAASPPLNLGNRILLALRVMGMALLLVLSHFGSSFWLILGVGLVAMAYFGLVFWIVDRFRRLHPQPIMPPQAEIITMLGIFAGIEFAGGLAILRSSEMPLLTLGVVTLLVVPIPLTLMGILYRRGRYHDLMNVSYFVEDGSLRQLRLLIARLPIMPKFPFYRDRYTPILWDRRWGWINYFDLSLNNWFKFGFNDIRLRDEHLPGLISSLVWYQWGLGLLYIALLLWTLSRTIPGLNLFIYF
;
A
#
# COMPACT_ATOMS: atom_id res chain seq x y z
N MET A 1 29.88 -7.81 -28.51
CA MET A 1 30.06 -8.99 -29.39
C MET A 1 29.37 -10.14 -28.68
N GLN A 2 28.29 -10.76 -29.16
CA GLN A 2 27.73 -10.89 -30.50
C GLN A 2 26.24 -10.51 -30.49
N THR A 3 25.85 -9.64 -31.42
CA THR A 3 24.45 -9.44 -31.84
C THR A 3 24.25 -10.10 -33.20
N GLY A 4 23.12 -10.78 -33.39
CA GLY A 4 22.63 -11.31 -34.66
C GLY A 4 22.19 -12.76 -34.47
N THR A 5 20.90 -13.11 -34.49
CA THR A 5 20.04 -13.00 -35.68
C THR A 5 18.55 -13.11 -35.28
N TRP A 6 17.79 -12.01 -35.35
CA TRP A 6 16.31 -12.03 -35.31
C TRP A 6 15.71 -11.26 -36.50
N ARG A 7 16.31 -11.43 -37.69
CA ARG A 7 15.85 -10.73 -38.91
C ARG A 7 15.86 -11.59 -40.18
N GLN A 8 15.65 -12.90 -40.06
CA GLN A 8 15.53 -13.80 -41.23
C GLN A 8 14.45 -14.89 -41.17
N GLU A 9 13.48 -14.84 -40.25
CA GLU A 9 12.35 -15.80 -40.26
C GLU A 9 10.98 -15.18 -40.59
N GLY A 10 10.92 -13.85 -40.77
CA GLY A 10 9.72 -13.14 -41.22
C GLY A 10 9.41 -13.26 -42.71
N LEU A 11 10.20 -14.01 -43.49
CA LEU A 11 10.05 -14.13 -44.96
C LEU A 11 9.89 -15.57 -45.46
N ARG A 12 9.81 -16.56 -44.56
CA ARG A 12 9.49 -17.97 -44.89
C ARG A 12 8.05 -18.37 -44.56
N LEU A 13 7.24 -17.40 -44.09
CA LEU A 13 5.85 -17.57 -43.68
C LEU A 13 4.81 -17.28 -44.78
N CYS A 14 5.24 -17.04 -46.03
CA CYS A 14 4.34 -16.69 -47.14
C CYS A 14 4.37 -17.62 -48.36
N LEU A 15 5.00 -18.81 -48.30
CA LEU A 15 5.13 -19.67 -49.49
C LEU A 15 4.93 -21.18 -49.28
N LEU A 16 4.31 -21.59 -48.17
CA LEU A 16 4.08 -23.02 -47.87
C LEU A 16 2.67 -23.28 -47.31
N LEU A 17 1.69 -22.61 -47.89
CA LEU A 17 0.28 -22.89 -47.75
C LEU A 17 -0.32 -22.86 -49.15
N VAL A 18 -0.25 -23.99 -49.86
CA VAL A 18 -1.14 -24.47 -50.94
C VAL A 18 -0.49 -25.70 -51.61
N LEU A 19 -1.22 -26.82 -51.61
CA LEU A 19 -1.04 -28.09 -52.35
C LEU A 19 -0.02 -29.13 -51.80
N LEU A 20 -0.38 -30.02 -50.87
CA LEU A 20 -1.18 -31.27 -50.96
C LEU A 20 -0.51 -32.50 -51.63
N VAL A 21 -0.45 -33.57 -50.82
CA VAL A 21 -0.70 -35.01 -51.11
C VAL A 21 0.46 -35.86 -51.64
N GLY A 22 0.76 -36.93 -50.89
CA GLY A 22 1.47 -38.09 -51.43
C GLY A 22 2.10 -39.02 -50.40
N LEU A 23 1.27 -39.66 -49.57
CA LEU A 23 1.45 -41.02 -49.03
C LEU A 23 2.87 -41.58 -48.77
N TRP A 24 3.07 -41.90 -47.48
CA TRP A 24 3.52 -43.20 -46.95
C TRP A 24 5.03 -43.45 -46.68
N VAL A 25 5.21 -43.97 -45.47
CA VAL A 25 6.32 -44.76 -44.91
C VAL A 25 7.52 -44.02 -44.31
N SER A 26 7.72 -44.34 -43.02
CA SER A 26 8.90 -44.20 -42.17
C SER A 26 9.17 -42.83 -41.53
N GLY A 27 9.29 -42.84 -40.19
CA GLY A 27 9.94 -41.75 -39.45
C GLY A 27 9.13 -41.05 -38.36
N SER A 28 8.49 -41.82 -37.47
CA SER A 28 8.27 -41.49 -36.04
C SER A 28 7.86 -40.05 -35.66
N SER A 29 6.55 -39.84 -35.50
CA SER A 29 5.99 -38.97 -34.46
C SER A 29 6.09 -39.66 -33.10
N ARG A 30 6.56 -38.96 -32.06
CA ARG A 30 6.22 -39.31 -30.67
C ARG A 30 5.11 -38.40 -30.21
N VAL A 31 3.91 -38.98 -30.29
CA VAL A 31 2.71 -38.64 -29.52
C VAL A 31 3.09 -38.44 -28.05
N TRP A 32 2.38 -37.53 -27.39
CA TRP A 32 2.33 -37.43 -25.92
C TRP A 32 2.08 -38.82 -25.35
N ALA A 33 3.14 -39.46 -24.89
CA ALA A 33 3.03 -40.61 -24.05
C ALA A 33 2.44 -40.11 -22.74
N ALA A 34 1.31 -40.70 -22.34
CA ALA A 34 1.11 -41.02 -20.93
C ALA A 34 2.47 -41.47 -20.41
N SER A 35 3.03 -40.74 -19.45
CA SER A 35 4.21 -41.22 -18.74
C SER A 35 3.78 -42.51 -18.07
N GLY A 36 4.10 -43.61 -18.73
CA GLY A 36 3.93 -44.94 -18.23
C GLY A 36 4.49 -44.97 -16.83
N ASP A 37 3.62 -45.40 -15.93
CA ASP A 37 3.93 -45.91 -14.62
C ASP A 37 5.26 -46.66 -14.69
N ASN A 38 6.34 -46.02 -14.22
CA ASN A 38 7.58 -46.72 -13.95
C ASN A 38 7.37 -47.42 -12.60
N SER A 39 6.41 -48.34 -12.57
CA SER A 39 6.16 -49.31 -11.51
C SER A 39 7.32 -50.30 -11.50
N SER A 40 8.52 -49.81 -11.19
CA SER A 40 9.64 -50.63 -10.78
C SER A 40 9.36 -51.06 -9.34
N SER A 41 8.59 -52.14 -9.22
CA SER A 41 8.56 -53.06 -8.08
C SER A 41 8.80 -52.43 -6.70
N ARG A 42 7.93 -51.50 -6.26
CA ARG A 42 7.88 -51.18 -4.83
C ARG A 42 7.47 -52.46 -4.09
N LEU A 43 8.29 -52.88 -3.14
CA LEU A 43 8.04 -54.11 -2.39
C LEU A 43 6.90 -53.88 -1.39
N PRO A 44 5.93 -54.80 -1.26
CA PRO A 44 4.97 -54.75 -0.16
C PRO A 44 5.70 -54.96 1.17
N LEU A 45 5.41 -54.12 2.16
CA LEU A 45 5.96 -54.27 3.49
C LEU A 45 5.32 -55.49 4.17
N THR A 46 6.06 -56.60 4.25
CA THR A 46 5.66 -57.77 5.03
C THR A 46 6.04 -57.58 6.50
N LEU A 47 5.41 -58.36 7.40
CA LEU A 47 5.73 -58.32 8.83
C LEU A 47 7.20 -58.69 9.10
N GLU A 48 7.74 -59.65 8.34
CA GLU A 48 9.13 -60.09 8.43
C GLU A 48 10.10 -58.97 8.07
N LEU A 49 9.84 -58.28 6.96
CA LEU A 49 10.65 -57.13 6.53
C LEU A 49 10.56 -55.98 7.53
N LEU A 50 9.37 -55.71 8.10
CA LEU A 50 9.21 -54.71 9.15
C LEU A 50 10.09 -55.05 10.38
N GLN A 51 10.06 -56.30 10.84
CA GLN A 51 10.88 -56.74 11.97
C GLN A 51 12.39 -56.68 11.68
N GLU A 52 12.80 -56.96 10.44
CA GLU A 52 14.19 -56.81 9.99
C GLU A 52 14.66 -55.36 10.05
N ARG A 53 13.86 -54.42 9.49
CA ARG A 53 14.15 -52.98 9.53
C ARG A 53 14.18 -52.44 10.95
N LEU A 54 13.31 -52.92 11.84
CA LEU A 54 13.29 -52.52 13.25
C LEU A 54 14.54 -52.95 14.03
N ARG A 55 15.19 -54.06 13.63
CA ARG A 55 16.44 -54.55 14.26
C ARG A 55 17.68 -53.80 13.77
N SER A 56 17.60 -53.09 12.65
CA SER A 56 18.73 -52.46 11.97
C SER A 56 18.44 -51.01 11.55
N PRO A 57 18.15 -50.10 12.50
CA PRO A 57 17.89 -48.70 12.18
C PRO A 57 19.12 -48.05 11.52
N LEU A 58 18.88 -47.25 10.48
CA LEU A 58 19.94 -46.54 9.77
C LEU A 58 20.34 -45.28 10.55
N THR A 59 21.60 -44.89 10.45
CA THR A 59 22.03 -43.58 10.95
C THR A 59 22.11 -42.61 9.79
N VAL A 60 21.21 -41.63 9.75
CA VAL A 60 21.19 -40.58 8.72
C VAL A 60 21.42 -39.24 9.40
N GLU A 61 22.43 -38.49 8.95
CA GLU A 61 22.80 -37.17 9.53
C GLU A 61 23.02 -37.22 11.06
N GLY A 62 23.56 -38.34 11.57
CA GLY A 62 23.84 -38.53 13.00
C GLY A 62 22.62 -38.88 13.87
N SER A 63 21.44 -39.06 13.27
CA SER A 63 20.22 -39.51 13.97
C SER A 63 19.82 -40.92 13.52
N ALA A 64 19.36 -41.75 14.46
CA ALA A 64 18.81 -43.06 14.15
C ALA A 64 17.45 -42.91 13.46
N VAL A 65 17.21 -43.63 12.37
CA VAL A 65 16.00 -43.56 11.55
C VAL A 65 15.52 -44.96 11.22
N LEU A 66 14.24 -45.22 11.45
CA LEU A 66 13.54 -46.38 10.94
C LEU A 66 13.22 -46.13 9.46
N ASP A 67 14.00 -46.75 8.59
CA ASP A 67 13.82 -46.64 7.14
C ASP A 67 12.80 -47.65 6.63
N LEU A 68 11.66 -47.14 6.19
CA LEU A 68 10.58 -47.83 5.49
C LEU A 68 10.33 -47.18 4.11
N SER A 69 11.34 -46.53 3.53
CA SER A 69 11.25 -45.86 2.23
C SER A 69 11.12 -46.84 1.05
N HIS A 70 10.55 -46.37 -0.05
CA HIS A 70 10.31 -47.13 -1.29
C HIS A 70 9.40 -48.38 -1.16
N LEU A 71 8.52 -48.42 -0.15
CA LEU A 71 7.65 -49.57 0.13
C LEU A 71 6.17 -49.29 -0.15
N ILE A 72 5.38 -50.37 -0.23
CA ILE A 72 3.91 -50.31 -0.17
C ILE A 72 3.47 -50.76 1.22
N VAL A 73 2.87 -49.86 2.00
CA VAL A 73 2.36 -50.15 3.34
C VAL A 73 0.83 -50.25 3.27
N ASP A 74 0.30 -51.45 3.49
CA ASP A 74 -1.14 -51.71 3.43
C ASP A 74 -1.79 -51.65 4.81
N LEU A 75 -2.40 -50.51 5.13
CA LEU A 75 -3.11 -50.22 6.37
C LEU A 75 -4.63 -50.24 6.20
N ARG A 76 -5.14 -50.80 5.09
CA ARG A 76 -6.58 -50.84 4.84
C ARG A 76 -7.30 -51.76 5.84
N PRO A 77 -8.61 -51.56 6.10
CA PRO A 77 -9.36 -52.40 7.04
C PRO A 77 -9.34 -53.89 6.70
N GLU A 78 -9.18 -54.25 5.42
CA GLU A 78 -9.09 -55.64 4.98
C GLU A 78 -7.82 -56.36 5.48
N ASN A 79 -6.78 -55.60 5.86
CA ASN A 79 -5.52 -56.12 6.39
C ASN A 79 -5.31 -55.71 7.86
N ALA A 80 -6.36 -55.86 8.67
CA ALA A 80 -6.38 -55.42 10.07
C ALA A 80 -5.26 -56.02 10.93
N ASP A 81 -4.93 -57.30 10.73
CA ASP A 81 -3.89 -58.00 11.51
C ASP A 81 -2.51 -57.36 11.31
N PHE A 82 -2.09 -57.15 10.05
CA PHE A 82 -0.83 -56.48 9.75
C PHE A 82 -0.86 -55.03 10.23
N ARG A 83 -1.95 -54.30 9.97
CA ARG A 83 -2.10 -52.89 10.40
C ARG A 83 -1.91 -52.72 11.90
N ASP A 84 -2.57 -53.56 12.70
CA ASP A 84 -2.51 -53.45 14.17
C ASP A 84 -1.13 -53.88 14.71
N GLN A 85 -0.46 -54.83 14.05
CA GLN A 85 0.93 -55.18 14.35
C GLN A 85 1.91 -54.08 13.92
N PHE A 86 1.71 -53.44 12.77
CA PHE A 86 2.49 -52.33 12.26
C PHE A 86 2.49 -51.18 13.28
N TYR A 87 1.30 -50.72 13.69
CA TYR A 87 1.20 -49.65 14.69
C TYR A 87 1.88 -50.03 16.00
N ARG A 88 1.67 -51.26 16.50
CA ARG A 88 2.26 -51.72 17.76
C ARG A 88 3.79 -51.78 17.71
N LEU A 89 4.36 -52.34 16.64
CA LEU A 89 5.80 -52.53 16.49
C LEU A 89 6.53 -51.21 16.23
N VAL A 90 5.98 -50.36 15.36
CA VAL A 90 6.56 -49.04 15.06
C VAL A 90 6.43 -48.11 16.27
N GLN A 91 5.30 -48.14 16.98
CA GLN A 91 5.16 -47.36 18.22
C GLN A 91 6.18 -47.80 19.28
N ALA A 92 6.38 -49.11 19.46
CA ALA A 92 7.35 -49.62 20.44
C ALA A 92 8.80 -49.22 20.13
N SER A 93 9.17 -49.08 18.85
CA SER A 93 10.51 -48.63 18.47
C SER A 93 10.69 -47.13 18.61
N LEU A 94 9.68 -46.33 18.24
CA LEU A 94 9.71 -44.87 18.38
C LEU A 94 9.72 -44.40 19.85
N GLN A 95 9.25 -45.23 20.78
CA GLN A 95 9.16 -44.91 22.21
C GLN A 95 10.39 -45.33 23.04
N GLN A 96 11.48 -45.81 22.41
CA GLN A 96 12.65 -46.25 23.16
C GLN A 96 13.35 -45.09 23.91
N PRO A 97 13.80 -45.28 25.17
CA PRO A 97 14.37 -44.19 25.97
C PRO A 97 15.75 -43.72 25.52
N SER A 98 16.59 -44.63 25.02
CA SER A 98 18.03 -44.46 24.86
C SER A 98 18.45 -43.51 23.72
N GLN A 99 17.65 -43.40 22.67
CA GLN A 99 17.89 -42.46 21.57
C GLN A 99 16.60 -42.21 20.76
N PRO A 100 16.27 -40.96 20.38
CA PRO A 100 15.08 -40.68 19.58
C PRO A 100 15.23 -41.26 18.18
N LEU A 101 14.34 -42.18 17.81
CA LEU A 101 14.28 -42.80 16.50
C LEU A 101 13.36 -41.98 15.57
N GLY A 102 13.87 -41.58 14.40
CA GLY A 102 13.07 -40.99 13.32
C GLY A 102 12.30 -42.03 12.52
N LEU A 103 11.32 -41.59 11.73
CA LEU A 103 10.57 -42.45 10.82
C LEU A 103 10.70 -41.90 9.39
N ASP A 104 11.16 -42.75 8.48
CA ASP A 104 11.28 -42.42 7.06
C ASP A 104 10.40 -43.37 6.23
N ILE A 105 9.33 -42.82 5.64
CA ILE A 105 8.45 -43.50 4.69
C ILE A 105 8.49 -42.80 3.32
N SER A 106 9.63 -42.19 2.98
CA SER A 106 9.81 -41.48 1.71
C SER A 106 9.65 -42.42 0.51
N ASP A 107 9.21 -41.88 -0.63
CA ASP A 107 8.99 -42.58 -1.91
C ASP A 107 8.05 -43.81 -1.82
N SER A 108 7.27 -43.91 -0.74
CA SER A 108 6.40 -45.04 -0.43
C SER A 108 4.94 -44.78 -0.77
N ILE A 109 4.14 -45.85 -0.87
CA ILE A 109 2.69 -45.78 -1.02
C ILE A 109 2.03 -46.31 0.26
N ILE A 110 1.21 -45.47 0.89
CA ILE A 110 0.41 -45.86 2.06
C ILE A 110 -1.03 -46.08 1.62
N GLN A 111 -1.51 -47.32 1.74
CA GLN A 111 -2.89 -47.70 1.46
C GLN A 111 -3.67 -47.70 2.77
N GLY A 112 -4.86 -47.11 2.81
CA GLY A 112 -5.64 -46.98 4.04
C GLY A 112 -5.24 -45.78 4.90
N GLU A 113 -5.78 -45.71 6.12
CA GLU A 113 -5.64 -44.56 7.00
C GLU A 113 -4.33 -44.60 7.80
N LEU A 114 -3.59 -43.48 7.81
CA LEU A 114 -2.41 -43.30 8.64
C LEU A 114 -2.73 -42.41 9.86
N LEU A 115 -2.69 -43.01 11.04
CA LEU A 115 -3.01 -42.36 12.31
C LEU A 115 -1.73 -42.09 13.12
N GLY A 116 -1.25 -40.85 13.09
CA GLY A 116 -0.10 -40.38 13.86
C GLY A 116 -0.27 -40.58 15.36
N GLN A 117 -1.50 -40.46 15.87
CA GLN A 117 -1.85 -40.69 17.28
C GLN A 117 -1.60 -42.12 17.79
N LYS A 118 -1.46 -43.09 16.87
CA LYS A 118 -1.10 -44.48 17.18
C LYS A 118 0.40 -44.76 17.07
N LEU A 119 1.17 -43.83 16.50
CA LEU A 119 2.61 -43.98 16.26
C LEU A 119 3.44 -43.22 17.31
N GLY A 120 3.03 -42.01 17.68
CA GLY A 120 3.78 -41.19 18.64
C GLY A 120 3.60 -41.61 20.09
N LEU A 121 4.42 -41.00 20.96
CA LEU A 121 4.31 -41.14 22.41
C LEU A 121 3.11 -40.32 22.91
N ARG A 122 2.17 -40.95 23.61
CA ARG A 122 1.07 -40.21 24.24
C ARG A 122 1.53 -39.59 25.55
N ALA A 123 1.53 -38.27 25.58
CA ALA A 123 1.91 -37.50 26.75
C ALA A 123 0.71 -36.76 27.35
N PRO A 124 0.37 -36.95 28.65
CA PRO A 124 -0.47 -35.98 29.35
C PRO A 124 0.27 -34.63 29.40
N LEU A 125 -0.39 -33.57 28.95
CA LEU A 125 0.17 -32.19 28.94
C LEU A 125 0.65 -31.69 30.31
N TYR A 126 0.18 -32.30 31.41
CA TYR A 126 0.42 -31.88 32.81
C TYR A 126 0.95 -32.97 33.76
N GLY A 127 1.51 -34.08 33.25
CA GLY A 127 2.07 -35.14 34.10
C GLY A 127 3.57 -35.00 34.35
N GLU A 128 4.00 -34.93 35.61
CA GLU A 128 5.42 -35.03 36.00
C GLU A 128 6.06 -36.39 35.62
N SER A 129 5.22 -37.39 35.31
CA SER A 129 5.61 -38.79 35.10
C SER A 129 6.32 -39.08 33.77
N LEU A 130 6.54 -38.08 32.90
CA LEU A 130 7.22 -38.26 31.60
C LEU A 130 8.60 -37.63 31.50
N SER A 131 9.07 -36.94 32.56
CA SER A 131 10.40 -36.33 32.61
C SER A 131 11.54 -37.32 32.37
N ALA A 132 11.33 -38.61 32.67
CA ALA A 132 12.34 -39.66 32.48
C ALA A 132 12.53 -40.13 31.01
N LEU A 133 11.57 -39.86 30.11
CA LEU A 133 11.65 -40.28 28.70
C LEU A 133 12.20 -39.19 27.77
N PHE A 134 12.25 -37.94 28.22
CA PHE A 134 12.68 -36.79 27.43
C PHE A 134 14.07 -36.31 27.87
N SER A 135 14.88 -35.84 26.93
CA SER A 135 16.10 -35.09 27.25
C SER A 135 15.75 -33.70 27.81
N GLU A 136 16.69 -33.04 28.48
CA GLU A 136 16.47 -31.68 29.03
C GLU A 136 16.02 -30.69 27.94
N SER A 137 16.57 -30.78 26.73
CA SER A 137 16.17 -29.93 25.61
C SER A 137 14.76 -30.23 25.11
N GLU A 138 14.35 -31.50 25.08
CA GLU A 138 13.00 -31.92 24.69
C GLU A 138 11.97 -31.46 25.74
N ALA A 139 12.29 -31.62 27.02
CA ALA A 139 11.47 -31.15 28.12
C ALA A 139 11.29 -29.62 28.10
N ALA A 140 12.36 -28.86 27.84
CA ALA A 140 12.28 -27.40 27.70
C ALA A 140 11.37 -26.98 26.54
N GLN A 141 11.37 -27.71 25.41
CA GLN A 141 10.47 -27.44 24.28
C GLN A 141 8.99 -27.67 24.64
N LEU A 142 8.70 -28.77 25.34
CA LEU A 142 7.36 -29.08 25.85
C LEU A 142 6.89 -28.05 26.88
N ASP A 143 7.78 -27.62 27.77
CA ASP A 143 7.50 -26.59 28.78
C ASP A 143 7.20 -25.23 28.13
N ARG A 144 7.89 -24.87 27.04
CA ARG A 144 7.57 -23.66 26.26
C ARG A 144 6.13 -23.68 25.73
N ASP A 145 5.70 -24.77 25.10
CA ASP A 145 4.29 -24.87 24.65
C ASP A 145 3.32 -24.90 25.83
N ARG A 146 3.66 -25.57 26.94
CA ARG A 146 2.85 -25.59 28.16
C ARG A 146 2.63 -24.18 28.71
N GLN A 147 3.70 -23.39 28.85
CA GLN A 147 3.61 -22.01 29.34
C GLN A 147 2.75 -21.14 28.42
N ARG A 148 2.92 -21.28 27.09
CA ARG A 148 2.09 -20.60 26.09
C ARG A 148 0.61 -20.96 26.25
N GLN A 149 0.28 -22.24 26.36
CA GLN A 149 -1.10 -22.70 26.55
C GLN A 149 -1.70 -22.23 27.88
N GLN A 150 -0.90 -22.19 28.96
CA GLN A 150 -1.33 -21.63 30.24
C GLN A 150 -1.61 -20.13 30.16
N GLN A 151 -0.82 -19.37 29.41
CA GLN A 151 -1.09 -17.95 29.19
C GLN A 151 -2.39 -17.74 28.39
N LEU A 152 -2.58 -18.51 27.31
CA LEU A 152 -3.80 -18.48 26.52
C LEU A 152 -5.04 -18.89 27.32
N SER A 153 -4.93 -19.93 28.16
CA SER A 153 -6.04 -20.38 29.00
C SER A 153 -6.36 -19.37 30.10
N ARG A 154 -5.37 -18.72 30.72
CA ARG A 154 -5.60 -17.63 31.69
C ARG A 154 -6.27 -16.43 31.04
N LEU A 155 -5.84 -16.02 29.85
CA LEU A 155 -6.48 -14.94 29.08
C LEU A 155 -7.93 -15.30 28.74
N SER A 156 -8.18 -16.56 28.32
CA SER A 156 -9.52 -17.05 28.03
C SER A 156 -10.42 -17.10 29.28
N GLN A 157 -9.92 -17.64 30.41
CA GLN A 157 -10.64 -17.71 31.69
C GLN A 157 -10.96 -16.32 32.25
N ALA A 158 -10.05 -15.35 32.07
CA ALA A 158 -10.29 -13.96 32.45
C ALA A 158 -11.43 -13.31 31.64
N LEU A 159 -11.70 -13.80 30.43
CA LEU A 159 -12.73 -13.28 29.53
C LEU A 159 -14.06 -14.09 29.58
N PHE A 160 -14.00 -15.39 29.85
CA PHE A 160 -15.13 -16.32 29.75
C PHE A 160 -15.14 -17.35 30.89
N ASN A 161 -15.56 -16.90 32.08
CA ASN A 161 -15.97 -17.70 33.23
C ASN A 161 -14.85 -18.53 33.96
N PRO A 162 -14.60 -18.34 35.28
CA PRO A 162 -13.44 -18.92 35.97
C PRO A 162 -13.50 -20.43 36.27
N SER A 163 -14.60 -21.12 35.97
CA SER A 163 -14.95 -22.40 36.63
C SER A 163 -14.86 -23.64 35.73
N GLY A 164 -14.47 -23.49 34.46
CA GLY A 164 -14.42 -24.61 33.52
C GLY A 164 -13.03 -25.24 33.42
N ILE A 165 -12.86 -26.46 33.94
CA ILE A 165 -11.72 -27.32 33.61
C ILE A 165 -11.92 -27.76 32.15
N LEU A 166 -11.17 -27.18 31.22
CA LEU A 166 -11.17 -27.64 29.81
C LEU A 166 -10.72 -29.11 29.77
N PRO A 167 -11.45 -30.00 29.05
CA PRO A 167 -11.06 -31.40 28.93
C PRO A 167 -9.68 -31.49 28.26
N GLN A 168 -8.74 -32.11 28.97
CA GLN A 168 -7.34 -32.23 28.58
C GLN A 168 -7.22 -33.35 27.54
N MET A 169 -7.00 -33.00 26.26
CA MET A 169 -6.71 -34.00 25.24
C MET A 169 -5.25 -34.44 25.34
N PRO A 170 -4.95 -35.76 25.31
CA PRO A 170 -3.58 -36.25 25.31
C PRO A 170 -2.83 -35.75 24.07
N LEU A 171 -1.60 -35.27 24.27
CA LEU A 171 -0.72 -34.81 23.20
C LEU A 171 0.05 -36.00 22.63
N THR A 172 0.16 -36.11 21.31
CA THR A 172 1.03 -37.10 20.67
C THR A 172 2.40 -36.46 20.42
N VAL A 173 3.50 -37.10 20.82
CA VAL A 173 4.87 -36.55 20.67
C VAL A 173 5.70 -37.45 19.77
N PHE A 174 6.31 -36.85 18.74
CA PHE A 174 7.33 -37.45 17.88
C PHE A 174 8.69 -36.83 18.21
N ARG A 175 9.59 -37.65 18.77
CA ARG A 175 10.93 -37.20 19.16
C ARG A 175 11.87 -37.13 17.97
N GLY A 176 11.90 -38.17 17.14
CA GLY A 176 12.69 -38.22 15.91
C GLY A 176 12.02 -37.48 14.75
N ARG A 177 12.79 -37.23 13.68
CA ARG A 177 12.30 -36.54 12.47
C ARG A 177 11.35 -37.45 11.70
N LEU A 178 10.24 -36.89 11.22
CA LEU A 178 9.31 -37.58 10.33
C LEU A 178 9.59 -37.19 8.88
N ARG A 179 9.97 -38.17 8.04
CA ARG A 179 10.23 -37.99 6.61
C ARG A 179 9.18 -38.73 5.78
N LEU A 180 8.46 -37.95 4.99
CA LEU A 180 7.34 -38.33 4.12
C LEU A 180 7.61 -37.85 2.68
N GLN A 181 8.88 -37.74 2.28
CA GLN A 181 9.25 -37.12 1.01
C GLN A 181 8.69 -37.96 -0.14
N LYS A 182 7.96 -37.34 -1.08
CA LYS A 182 7.36 -38.01 -2.25
C LYS A 182 6.46 -39.22 -1.89
N THR A 183 5.99 -39.29 -0.64
CA THR A 183 5.09 -40.36 -0.19
C THR A 183 3.69 -40.13 -0.76
N GLN A 184 3.04 -41.21 -1.18
CA GLN A 184 1.66 -41.19 -1.67
C GLN A 184 0.72 -41.80 -0.64
N PHE A 185 -0.17 -40.99 -0.07
CA PHE A 185 -1.22 -41.43 0.85
C PHE A 185 -2.52 -41.60 0.07
N LEU A 186 -3.02 -42.83 0.00
CA LEU A 186 -4.28 -43.16 -0.69
C LEU A 186 -5.50 -43.08 0.24
N GLY A 187 -5.30 -43.20 1.56
CA GLY A 187 -6.33 -42.95 2.57
C GLY A 187 -6.08 -41.67 3.36
N ARG A 188 -6.92 -41.43 4.36
CA ARG A 188 -6.84 -40.26 5.25
C ARG A 188 -5.55 -40.27 6.07
N VAL A 189 -5.03 -39.08 6.35
CA VAL A 189 -3.85 -38.89 7.21
C VAL A 189 -4.24 -38.02 8.39
N ASP A 190 -4.03 -38.51 9.62
CA ASP A 190 -4.36 -37.80 10.85
C ASP A 190 -3.13 -37.69 11.75
N PHE A 191 -2.57 -36.49 11.83
CA PHE A 191 -1.57 -36.07 12.82
C PHE A 191 -2.13 -34.99 13.76
N GLY A 192 -3.45 -34.92 13.92
CA GLY A 192 -4.12 -33.98 14.81
C GLY A 192 -3.53 -33.99 16.21
N ASN A 193 -3.29 -32.80 16.77
CA ASN A 193 -2.69 -32.59 18.10
C ASN A 193 -1.37 -33.35 18.32
N THR A 194 -0.46 -33.29 17.32
CA THR A 194 0.87 -33.91 17.38
C THR A 194 1.99 -32.87 17.54
N PHE A 195 2.97 -33.13 18.40
CA PHE A 195 4.19 -32.33 18.57
C PHE A 195 5.40 -33.04 17.95
N PHE A 196 5.95 -32.49 16.88
CA PHE A 196 7.22 -32.89 16.26
C PHE A 196 8.40 -32.11 16.86
N LEU A 197 9.28 -32.81 17.59
CA LEU A 197 10.46 -32.19 18.23
C LEU A 197 11.64 -32.02 17.25
N SER A 198 11.84 -32.98 16.34
CA SER A 198 12.97 -32.98 15.39
C SER A 198 12.58 -32.63 13.94
N GLY A 199 11.37 -32.08 13.74
CA GLY A 199 10.89 -31.56 12.46
C GLY A 199 10.12 -32.57 11.61
N LEU A 200 9.50 -32.04 10.56
CA LEU A 200 8.60 -32.75 9.65
C LEU A 200 8.99 -32.41 8.21
N ASP A 201 9.14 -33.43 7.37
CA ASP A 201 9.50 -33.27 5.97
C ASP A 201 8.56 -34.06 5.07
N ALA A 202 7.55 -33.39 4.53
CA ALA A 202 6.57 -33.92 3.59
C ALA A 202 6.76 -33.35 2.18
N THR A 203 8.01 -33.08 1.81
CA THR A 203 8.34 -32.48 0.51
C THR A 203 7.89 -33.40 -0.63
N GLY A 204 7.08 -32.91 -1.56
CA GLY A 204 6.55 -33.68 -2.69
C GLY A 204 5.50 -34.74 -2.32
N ALA A 205 5.02 -34.78 -1.07
CA ALA A 205 4.02 -35.75 -0.64
C ALA A 205 2.67 -35.53 -1.35
N ARG A 206 1.92 -36.59 -1.59
CA ARG A 206 0.58 -36.54 -2.17
C ARG A 206 -0.45 -37.12 -1.21
N PHE A 207 -1.42 -36.30 -0.82
CA PHE A 207 -2.56 -36.68 0.03
C PHE A 207 -3.81 -36.80 -0.84
N ALA A 208 -4.24 -38.04 -1.12
CA ALA A 208 -5.40 -38.29 -1.99
C ALA A 208 -6.76 -38.14 -1.28
N GLN A 209 -6.76 -38.06 0.05
CA GLN A 209 -7.91 -37.88 0.93
C GLN A 209 -7.58 -36.80 1.96
N ASP A 210 -8.51 -36.52 2.88
CA ASP A 210 -8.35 -35.52 3.94
C ASP A 210 -7.02 -35.68 4.71
N GLY A 211 -6.30 -34.57 4.86
CA GLY A 211 -5.09 -34.47 5.66
C GLY A 211 -5.34 -33.62 6.91
N ASP A 212 -5.52 -34.26 8.06
CA ASP A 212 -5.66 -33.59 9.35
C ASP A 212 -4.29 -33.36 10.01
N TRP A 213 -3.86 -32.10 9.95
CA TRP A 213 -2.67 -31.54 10.59
C TRP A 213 -3.05 -30.49 11.62
N SER A 214 -4.28 -30.56 12.16
CA SER A 214 -4.77 -29.57 13.11
C SER A 214 -4.01 -29.63 14.44
N GLN A 215 -3.75 -28.47 15.01
CA GLN A 215 -3.04 -28.32 16.28
C GLN A 215 -1.67 -29.00 16.31
N ILE A 216 -1.02 -29.20 15.16
CA ILE A 216 0.36 -29.69 15.18
C ILE A 216 1.29 -28.63 15.75
N ARG A 217 2.39 -29.08 16.35
CA ARG A 217 3.46 -28.21 16.85
C ARG A 217 4.77 -28.71 16.29
N SER A 218 5.55 -27.85 15.65
CA SER A 218 6.88 -28.22 15.14
C SER A 218 7.95 -27.37 15.80
N SER A 219 8.81 -27.98 16.62
CA SER A 219 9.93 -27.26 17.26
C SER A 219 11.06 -26.95 16.28
N LYS A 220 11.17 -27.72 15.20
CA LYS A 220 12.12 -27.53 14.11
C LYS A 220 11.39 -27.19 12.83
N ALA A 221 12.15 -26.90 11.77
CA ALA A 221 11.58 -26.62 10.47
C ALA A 221 10.59 -27.71 10.02
N ALA A 222 9.45 -27.28 9.49
CA ALA A 222 8.44 -28.14 8.90
C ALA A 222 8.29 -27.79 7.43
N THR A 223 8.37 -28.78 6.54
CA THR A 223 8.21 -28.56 5.10
C THR A 223 7.14 -29.46 4.52
N PHE A 224 6.28 -28.87 3.71
CA PHE A 224 5.30 -29.49 2.84
C PHE A 224 5.55 -29.06 1.39
N ALA A 225 6.73 -28.52 1.06
CA ALA A 225 7.01 -27.95 -0.25
C ALA A 225 6.73 -28.96 -1.38
N GLU A 226 6.21 -28.48 -2.51
CA GLU A 226 5.86 -29.32 -3.68
C GLU A 226 4.79 -30.42 -3.39
N SER A 227 4.14 -30.41 -2.22
CA SER A 227 3.09 -31.40 -1.92
C SER A 227 1.78 -31.08 -2.61
N THR A 228 0.90 -32.08 -2.67
CA THR A 228 -0.45 -31.95 -3.23
C THR A 228 -1.47 -32.50 -2.23
N PHE A 229 -2.41 -31.64 -1.84
CA PHE A 229 -3.61 -32.02 -1.10
C PHE A 229 -4.78 -32.07 -2.07
N VAL A 230 -5.30 -33.27 -2.36
CA VAL A 230 -6.40 -33.46 -3.31
C VAL A 230 -7.74 -33.07 -2.68
N GLU A 231 -7.94 -33.47 -1.43
CA GLU A 231 -9.08 -33.07 -0.59
C GLU A 231 -8.62 -32.03 0.45
N ASP A 232 -9.41 -31.85 1.52
CA ASP A 232 -9.19 -30.81 2.52
C ASP A 232 -7.89 -31.01 3.31
N ALA A 233 -7.19 -29.89 3.53
CA ALA A 233 -5.96 -29.81 4.31
C ALA A 233 -6.21 -28.97 5.57
N ASN A 234 -6.33 -29.63 6.72
CA ASN A 234 -6.66 -28.98 7.97
C ASN A 234 -5.41 -28.70 8.82
N PHE A 235 -4.99 -27.44 8.92
CA PHE A 235 -3.88 -26.95 9.74
C PHE A 235 -4.34 -26.03 10.87
N ARG A 236 -5.61 -26.13 11.31
CA ARG A 236 -6.21 -25.24 12.30
C ARG A 236 -5.47 -25.28 13.64
N GLY A 237 -5.11 -24.12 14.18
CA GLY A 237 -4.50 -24.00 15.50
C GLY A 237 -3.06 -24.55 15.58
N SER A 238 -2.43 -24.79 14.44
CA SER A 238 -1.07 -25.33 14.35
C SER A 238 -0.02 -24.26 14.66
N VAL A 239 1.12 -24.69 15.20
CA VAL A 239 2.19 -23.81 15.69
C VAL A 239 3.53 -24.23 15.09
N PHE A 240 4.20 -23.29 14.44
CA PHE A 240 5.52 -23.49 13.85
C PHE A 240 6.53 -22.58 14.56
N PHE A 241 7.40 -23.18 15.38
CA PHE A 241 8.39 -22.43 16.17
C PHE A 241 9.59 -21.96 15.32
N GLU A 242 9.96 -22.75 14.31
CA GLU A 242 10.98 -22.42 13.31
C GLU A 242 10.32 -22.28 11.92
N ALA A 243 11.11 -22.24 10.85
CA ALA A 243 10.60 -22.00 9.49
C ALA A 243 9.58 -23.05 9.03
N ALA A 244 8.50 -22.59 8.40
CA ALA A 244 7.46 -23.43 7.81
C ALA A 244 7.41 -23.23 6.29
N ASN A 245 7.68 -24.28 5.52
CA ASN A 245 7.75 -24.19 4.06
C ASN A 245 6.57 -24.92 3.40
N PHE A 246 5.66 -24.15 2.84
CA PHE A 246 4.54 -24.57 2.00
C PHE A 246 4.70 -24.06 0.56
N SER A 247 5.93 -23.88 0.07
CA SER A 247 6.17 -23.37 -1.30
C SER A 247 5.79 -24.41 -2.35
N GLN A 248 5.23 -23.96 -3.48
CA GLN A 248 4.79 -24.81 -4.59
C GLN A 248 3.76 -25.89 -4.20
N VAL A 249 2.96 -25.65 -3.15
CA VAL A 249 1.92 -26.59 -2.74
C VAL A 249 0.67 -26.41 -3.60
N ALA A 250 0.08 -27.53 -4.03
CA ALA A 250 -1.22 -27.55 -4.68
C ALA A 250 -2.30 -27.97 -3.67
N PHE A 251 -3.07 -27.01 -3.18
CA PHE A 251 -4.27 -27.25 -2.39
C PHE A 251 -5.48 -27.30 -3.32
N ARG A 252 -5.94 -28.51 -3.64
CA ARG A 252 -7.12 -28.71 -4.49
C ARG A 252 -8.42 -28.70 -3.70
N GLY A 253 -8.40 -29.18 -2.46
CA GLY A 253 -9.49 -28.99 -1.49
C GLY A 253 -9.29 -27.73 -0.63
N GLU A 254 -10.12 -27.55 0.40
CA GLU A 254 -10.02 -26.40 1.30
C GLU A 254 -8.72 -26.43 2.11
N ALA A 255 -8.09 -25.27 2.27
CA ALA A 255 -6.86 -25.11 3.06
C ALA A 255 -7.15 -24.27 4.31
N LEU A 256 -7.08 -24.91 5.47
CA LEU A 256 -7.66 -24.39 6.72
C LEU A 256 -6.57 -24.13 7.76
N PHE A 257 -6.08 -22.89 7.85
CA PHE A 257 -5.01 -22.43 8.75
C PHE A 257 -5.53 -21.54 9.89
N GLN A 258 -6.82 -21.64 10.24
CA GLN A 258 -7.42 -20.73 11.21
C GLN A 258 -6.76 -20.85 12.58
N ALA A 259 -6.52 -19.71 13.23
CA ALA A 259 -5.90 -19.62 14.55
C ALA A 259 -4.49 -20.23 14.66
N SER A 260 -3.79 -20.41 13.54
CA SER A 260 -2.42 -20.93 13.52
C SER A 260 -1.38 -19.84 13.80
N GLU A 261 -0.22 -20.25 14.29
CA GLU A 261 0.86 -19.37 14.73
C GLU A 261 2.16 -19.74 14.03
N PHE A 262 2.73 -18.79 13.30
CA PHE A 262 4.03 -18.89 12.64
C PHE A 262 5.03 -18.00 13.40
N GLN A 263 5.85 -18.60 14.26
CA GLN A 263 6.88 -17.87 15.00
C GLN A 263 8.15 -17.67 14.18
N GLY A 264 8.48 -18.63 13.31
CA GLY A 264 9.51 -18.49 12.27
C GLY A 264 8.94 -18.07 10.92
N THR A 265 9.83 -17.85 9.94
CA THR A 265 9.45 -17.49 8.57
C THR A 265 8.54 -18.54 7.93
N ALA A 266 7.48 -18.09 7.28
CA ALA A 266 6.53 -18.98 6.62
C ALA A 266 6.41 -18.64 5.13
N SER A 267 6.72 -19.62 4.27
CA SER A 267 6.71 -19.45 2.82
C SER A 267 5.62 -20.29 2.17
N PHE A 268 4.77 -19.64 1.38
CA PHE A 268 3.75 -20.21 0.50
C PHE A 268 4.04 -19.91 -0.97
N GLN A 269 5.25 -19.45 -1.30
CA GLN A 269 5.61 -19.00 -2.64
C GLN A 269 5.18 -19.98 -3.74
N HIS A 270 4.64 -19.47 -4.85
CA HIS A 270 4.19 -20.27 -6.01
C HIS A 270 3.10 -21.31 -5.71
N SER A 271 2.43 -21.24 -4.56
CA SER A 271 1.34 -22.18 -4.24
C SER A 271 0.06 -21.86 -5.01
N ASN A 272 -0.75 -22.90 -5.21
CA ASN A 272 -2.04 -22.81 -5.87
C ASN A 272 -3.14 -23.28 -4.91
N PHE A 273 -4.08 -22.39 -4.61
CA PHE A 273 -5.29 -22.67 -3.83
C PHE A 273 -6.47 -22.71 -4.80
N GLU A 274 -6.94 -23.92 -5.13
CA GLU A 274 -8.05 -24.12 -6.05
C GLU A 274 -9.40 -23.88 -5.37
N GLU A 275 -9.49 -24.14 -4.08
CA GLU A 275 -10.67 -23.90 -3.24
C GLU A 275 -10.40 -22.88 -2.13
N LEU A 276 -11.31 -22.77 -1.16
CA LEU A 276 -11.24 -21.78 -0.09
C LEU A 276 -9.97 -21.92 0.75
N ALA A 277 -9.30 -20.79 1.00
CA ALA A 277 -8.13 -20.72 1.87
C ALA A 277 -8.42 -19.81 3.08
N ASN A 278 -8.25 -20.32 4.29
CA ASN A 278 -8.64 -19.60 5.49
C ASN A 278 -7.51 -19.49 6.51
N PHE A 279 -6.95 -18.28 6.58
CA PHE A 279 -5.91 -17.84 7.50
C PHE A 279 -6.46 -16.88 8.56
N SER A 280 -7.75 -16.92 8.87
CA SER A 280 -8.34 -16.04 9.88
C SER A 280 -7.74 -16.28 11.27
N ARG A 281 -7.52 -15.21 12.03
CA ARG A 281 -6.92 -15.22 13.39
C ARG A 281 -5.50 -15.81 13.44
N THR A 282 -4.78 -15.79 12.32
CA THR A 282 -3.38 -16.24 12.30
C THR A 282 -2.44 -15.20 12.92
N LEU A 283 -1.41 -15.67 13.61
CA LEU A 283 -0.33 -14.83 14.12
C LEU A 283 0.96 -15.12 13.36
N TRP A 284 1.49 -14.11 12.68
CA TRP A 284 2.75 -14.14 11.95
C TRP A 284 3.78 -13.31 12.70
N SER A 285 4.63 -13.97 13.49
CA SER A 285 5.67 -13.29 14.29
C SER A 285 6.91 -12.97 13.47
N ASP A 286 7.12 -13.69 12.37
CA ASP A 286 8.15 -13.43 11.37
C ASP A 286 7.54 -13.16 9.99
N GLU A 287 8.38 -13.09 8.95
CA GLU A 287 7.97 -12.83 7.57
C GLU A 287 7.01 -13.88 7.02
N ALA A 288 5.96 -13.42 6.35
CA ALA A 288 4.97 -14.23 5.67
C ALA A 288 5.07 -14.02 4.16
N ASP A 289 5.51 -15.06 3.43
CA ASP A 289 5.74 -14.97 1.99
C ASP A 289 4.69 -15.71 1.17
N PHE A 290 3.88 -14.96 0.43
CA PHE A 290 2.85 -15.42 -0.50
C PHE A 290 3.13 -14.90 -1.92
N ALA A 291 4.40 -14.70 -2.28
CA ALA A 291 4.77 -14.29 -3.63
C ALA A 291 4.33 -15.32 -4.67
N GLN A 292 3.79 -14.84 -5.79
CA GLN A 292 3.32 -15.64 -6.92
C GLN A 292 2.27 -16.70 -6.55
N VAL A 293 1.55 -16.52 -5.45
CA VAL A 293 0.44 -17.40 -5.07
C VAL A 293 -0.77 -17.16 -5.96
N ARG A 294 -1.44 -18.23 -6.34
CA ARG A 294 -2.69 -18.20 -7.10
C ARG A 294 -3.87 -18.58 -6.19
N TRP A 295 -4.79 -17.63 -6.02
CA TRP A 295 -6.04 -17.80 -5.30
C TRP A 295 -7.18 -17.94 -6.30
N GLN A 296 -7.69 -19.16 -6.50
CA GLN A 296 -8.81 -19.40 -7.43
C GLN A 296 -10.15 -19.05 -6.79
N GLN A 297 -10.32 -19.40 -5.51
CA GLN A 297 -11.50 -19.09 -4.71
C GLN A 297 -11.18 -18.10 -3.59
N LYS A 298 -12.12 -17.95 -2.65
CA LYS A 298 -12.03 -16.98 -1.55
C LYS A 298 -10.84 -17.28 -0.65
N ALA A 299 -10.04 -16.26 -0.36
CA ALA A 299 -8.98 -16.32 0.64
C ALA A 299 -9.20 -15.28 1.76
N THR A 300 -9.15 -15.72 3.02
CA THR A 300 -9.43 -14.87 4.18
C THR A 300 -8.26 -14.81 5.15
N PHE A 301 -7.90 -13.59 5.55
CA PHE A 301 -6.91 -13.22 6.56
C PHE A 301 -7.57 -12.36 7.64
N GLU A 302 -8.88 -12.53 7.86
CA GLU A 302 -9.64 -11.75 8.84
C GLU A 302 -9.01 -11.85 10.22
N THR A 303 -8.81 -10.72 10.90
CA THR A 303 -8.19 -10.63 12.24
C THR A 303 -6.78 -11.24 12.34
N ALA A 304 -6.08 -11.44 11.21
CA ALA A 304 -4.68 -11.87 11.22
C ALA A 304 -3.76 -10.75 11.72
N ALA A 305 -2.67 -11.12 12.39
CA ALA A 305 -1.68 -10.19 12.90
C ALA A 305 -0.30 -10.47 12.29
N PHE A 306 0.24 -9.49 11.56
CA PHE A 306 1.55 -9.54 10.92
C PHE A 306 2.52 -8.62 11.66
N GLN A 307 3.45 -9.22 12.41
CA GLN A 307 4.49 -8.50 13.17
C GLN A 307 5.65 -8.06 12.28
N LYS A 308 5.88 -8.75 11.16
CA LYS A 308 6.85 -8.36 10.12
C LYS A 308 6.17 -8.17 8.76
N GLN A 309 6.95 -8.20 7.68
CA GLN A 309 6.49 -7.93 6.33
C GLN A 309 5.60 -9.07 5.82
N LEU A 310 4.57 -8.69 5.05
CA LEU A 310 3.74 -9.61 4.26
C LEU A 310 4.08 -9.42 2.78
N ASN A 311 4.61 -10.46 2.14
CA ASN A 311 4.93 -10.45 0.73
C ASN A 311 3.80 -11.08 -0.09
N LEU A 312 3.19 -10.31 -1.00
CA LEU A 312 2.15 -10.75 -1.95
C LEU A 312 2.57 -10.37 -3.38
N MET A 313 3.87 -10.27 -3.64
CA MET A 313 4.41 -9.89 -4.94
C MET A 313 3.92 -10.85 -6.01
N GLU A 314 3.37 -10.31 -7.11
CA GLU A 314 2.87 -11.08 -8.25
C GLU A 314 1.78 -12.12 -7.90
N ALA A 315 1.14 -11.99 -6.73
CA ALA A 315 0.01 -12.83 -6.37
C ALA A 315 -1.20 -12.59 -7.30
N LEU A 316 -1.88 -13.68 -7.68
CA LEU A 316 -3.04 -13.66 -8.56
C LEU A 316 -4.32 -13.97 -7.78
N TRP A 317 -5.20 -12.98 -7.67
CA TRP A 317 -6.50 -13.09 -7.02
C TRP A 317 -7.59 -13.22 -8.07
N LEU A 318 -8.06 -14.46 -8.32
CA LEU A 318 -9.16 -14.71 -9.26
C LEU A 318 -10.53 -14.44 -8.61
N SER A 319 -10.61 -14.59 -7.29
CA SER A 319 -11.81 -14.36 -6.48
C SER A 319 -11.50 -13.39 -5.32
N THR A 320 -12.36 -13.37 -4.30
CA THR A 320 -12.32 -12.40 -3.20
C THR A 320 -11.20 -12.70 -2.20
N GLY A 321 -10.34 -11.71 -1.94
CA GLY A 321 -9.42 -11.66 -0.81
C GLY A 321 -9.91 -10.71 0.28
N THR A 322 -9.78 -11.09 1.55
CA THR A 322 -10.16 -10.23 2.68
C THR A 322 -9.09 -10.21 3.77
N PHE A 323 -8.71 -9.01 4.19
CA PHE A 323 -7.83 -8.70 5.30
C PHE A 323 -8.58 -7.95 6.41
N ARG A 324 -9.91 -8.07 6.49
CA ARG A 324 -10.69 -7.27 7.43
C ARG A 324 -10.21 -7.44 8.87
N GLN A 325 -10.08 -6.33 9.59
CA GLN A 325 -9.56 -6.30 10.97
C GLN A 325 -8.14 -6.86 11.15
N ALA A 326 -7.39 -7.08 10.06
CA ALA A 326 -6.00 -7.48 10.15
C ALA A 326 -5.13 -6.32 10.66
N THR A 327 -4.00 -6.68 11.26
CA THR A 327 -3.01 -5.71 11.77
C THR A 327 -1.67 -5.93 11.08
N PHE A 328 -1.08 -4.83 10.59
CA PHE A 328 0.20 -4.84 9.88
C PHE A 328 1.18 -3.93 10.62
N ALA A 329 2.26 -4.49 11.19
CA ALA A 329 3.30 -3.70 11.84
C ALA A 329 4.28 -3.10 10.83
N LEU A 330 4.56 -3.83 9.74
CA LEU A 330 5.50 -3.46 8.67
C LEU A 330 4.79 -3.46 7.29
N PRO A 331 5.47 -3.04 6.21
CA PRO A 331 4.85 -2.95 4.89
C PRO A 331 4.31 -4.25 4.32
N VAL A 332 3.23 -4.13 3.55
CA VAL A 332 2.64 -5.21 2.73
C VAL A 332 3.02 -4.98 1.26
N ASN A 333 3.61 -5.98 0.63
CA ASN A 333 4.10 -5.87 -0.74
C ASN A 333 3.13 -6.51 -1.74
N LEU A 334 2.36 -5.70 -2.47
CA LEU A 334 1.44 -6.13 -3.55
C LEU A 334 2.03 -5.86 -4.94
N ARG A 335 3.35 -5.72 -5.05
CA ARG A 335 4.00 -5.35 -6.31
C ARG A 335 3.67 -6.36 -7.41
N GLY A 336 3.19 -5.91 -8.56
CA GLY A 336 2.87 -6.77 -9.70
C GLY A 336 1.69 -7.72 -9.49
N ALA A 337 1.01 -7.67 -8.33
CA ALA A 337 -0.15 -8.50 -8.07
C ALA A 337 -1.28 -8.21 -9.06
N SER A 338 -2.17 -9.18 -9.27
CA SER A 338 -3.29 -9.06 -10.20
C SER A 338 -4.62 -9.38 -9.51
N LEU A 339 -5.60 -8.48 -9.63
CA LEU A 339 -6.94 -8.63 -9.06
C LEU A 339 -7.97 -8.80 -10.17
N ARG A 340 -8.74 -9.90 -10.13
CA ARG A 340 -9.88 -10.15 -11.02
C ARG A 340 -11.23 -9.90 -10.34
N SER A 341 -11.24 -9.77 -9.02
CA SER A 341 -12.43 -9.56 -8.20
C SER A 341 -12.10 -8.58 -7.07
N GLN A 342 -12.45 -8.88 -5.82
CA GLN A 342 -12.33 -7.97 -4.69
C GLN A 342 -11.10 -8.26 -3.82
N LEU A 343 -10.43 -7.21 -3.33
CA LEU A 343 -9.47 -7.28 -2.24
C LEU A 343 -9.83 -6.26 -1.17
N ASP A 344 -10.13 -6.72 0.04
CA ASP A 344 -10.73 -5.91 1.10
C ASP A 344 -9.79 -5.67 2.29
N PHE A 345 -9.45 -4.41 2.55
CA PHE A 345 -8.66 -3.94 3.69
C PHE A 345 -9.49 -3.13 4.70
N SER A 346 -10.81 -3.31 4.76
CA SER A 346 -11.68 -2.58 5.70
C SER A 346 -11.35 -2.94 7.16
N ASP A 347 -11.46 -1.96 8.06
CA ASP A 347 -11.16 -2.10 9.49
C ASP A 347 -9.71 -2.53 9.81
N THR A 348 -8.79 -2.44 8.85
CA THR A 348 -7.37 -2.80 9.05
C THR A 348 -6.63 -1.75 9.88
N ARG A 349 -5.60 -2.21 10.60
CA ARG A 349 -4.70 -1.32 11.35
C ARG A 349 -3.31 -1.39 10.77
N PHE A 350 -2.84 -0.26 10.26
CA PHE A 350 -1.47 -0.06 9.82
C PHE A 350 -0.66 0.57 10.97
N GLY A 351 0.46 -0.06 11.33
CA GLY A 351 1.47 0.52 12.20
C GLY A 351 2.13 1.75 11.57
N ALA A 352 2.94 2.49 12.33
CA ALA A 352 3.52 3.75 11.88
C ALA A 352 4.40 3.63 10.62
N GLU A 353 5.05 2.48 10.44
CA GLU A 353 5.91 2.18 9.28
C GLU A 353 5.20 1.30 8.24
N ALA A 354 3.95 0.92 8.47
CA ALA A 354 3.21 0.02 7.60
C ALA A 354 2.52 0.80 6.48
N TYR A 355 2.68 0.30 5.25
CA TYR A 355 2.02 0.81 4.05
C TYR A 355 1.81 -0.33 3.05
N LEU A 356 0.92 -0.10 2.08
CA LEU A 356 0.65 -1.01 0.97
C LEU A 356 1.48 -0.60 -0.25
N ASN A 357 2.53 -1.34 -0.56
CA ASN A 357 3.26 -1.16 -1.81
C ASN A 357 2.46 -1.76 -2.97
N VAL A 358 1.81 -0.92 -3.77
CA VAL A 358 0.93 -1.34 -4.87
C VAL A 358 1.58 -1.18 -6.25
N ALA A 359 2.89 -0.98 -6.33
CA ALA A 359 3.59 -0.75 -7.59
C ALA A 359 3.30 -1.86 -8.63
N GLY A 360 2.83 -1.50 -9.81
CA GLY A 360 2.52 -2.47 -10.87
C GLY A 360 1.30 -3.36 -10.59
N LEU A 361 0.50 -3.08 -9.56
CA LEU A 361 -0.77 -3.78 -9.31
C LEU A 361 -1.69 -3.67 -10.54
N GLN A 362 -2.24 -4.80 -10.99
CA GLN A 362 -3.07 -4.88 -12.18
C GLN A 362 -4.51 -5.20 -11.78
N PHE A 363 -5.44 -4.30 -12.10
CA PHE A 363 -6.88 -4.55 -11.93
C PHE A 363 -7.70 -3.62 -12.83
N ASP A 364 -8.91 -4.05 -13.18
CA ASP A 364 -9.90 -3.23 -13.89
C ASP A 364 -10.97 -2.77 -12.88
N PRO A 365 -11.15 -1.46 -12.64
CA PRO A 365 -12.11 -0.95 -11.65
C PRO A 365 -13.56 -1.34 -11.94
N ASN A 366 -13.90 -1.74 -13.18
CA ASN A 366 -15.26 -2.17 -13.50
C ASN A 366 -15.58 -3.61 -13.07
N SER A 367 -14.56 -4.47 -12.93
CA SER A 367 -14.73 -5.88 -12.58
C SER A 367 -14.09 -6.25 -11.25
N ALA A 368 -13.09 -5.49 -10.81
CA ALA A 368 -12.33 -5.69 -9.60
C ALA A 368 -12.38 -4.47 -8.69
N ARG A 369 -12.30 -4.68 -7.38
CA ARG A 369 -12.40 -3.62 -6.36
C ARG A 369 -11.33 -3.75 -5.31
N LEU A 370 -10.67 -2.64 -5.00
CA LEU A 370 -9.84 -2.49 -3.81
C LEU A 370 -10.63 -1.72 -2.75
N LEU A 371 -10.94 -2.36 -1.64
CA LEU A 371 -11.73 -1.77 -0.55
C LEU A 371 -10.86 -1.44 0.66
N GLY A 372 -11.30 -0.46 1.44
CA GLY A 372 -10.72 -0.10 2.73
C GLY A 372 -11.53 1.01 3.39
N ASP A 373 -11.08 1.45 4.57
CA ASP A 373 -11.77 2.51 5.31
C ASP A 373 -11.70 3.86 4.56
N PRO A 374 -12.84 4.54 4.32
CA PRO A 374 -12.86 5.84 3.67
C PRO A 374 -11.96 6.87 4.36
N GLY A 375 -11.09 7.51 3.58
CA GLY A 375 -10.12 8.51 4.00
C GLY A 375 -8.83 7.94 4.61
N ARG A 376 -8.73 6.63 4.82
CA ARG A 376 -7.55 5.97 5.40
C ARG A 376 -6.79 5.14 4.39
N ILE A 377 -7.48 4.33 3.58
CA ILE A 377 -6.84 3.40 2.66
C ILE A 377 -5.95 4.13 1.64
N GLY A 378 -6.38 5.29 1.14
CA GLY A 378 -5.61 6.10 0.20
C GLY A 378 -4.30 6.64 0.78
N GLN A 379 -4.22 6.82 2.10
CA GLN A 379 -3.00 7.25 2.81
C GLN A 379 -2.02 6.09 3.00
N ALA A 380 -2.53 4.87 3.12
CA ALA A 380 -1.71 3.66 3.24
C ALA A 380 -1.06 3.23 1.91
N LEU A 381 -1.53 3.72 0.76
CA LEU A 381 -0.99 3.35 -0.55
C LEU A 381 0.37 4.00 -0.82
N SER A 382 1.33 3.18 -1.24
CA SER A 382 2.66 3.61 -1.67
C SER A 382 2.94 3.18 -3.10
N VAL A 383 3.37 4.15 -3.92
CA VAL A 383 3.85 3.95 -5.29
C VAL A 383 5.17 4.71 -5.45
N PRO A 384 6.30 4.04 -5.74
CA PRO A 384 7.62 4.68 -5.72
C PRO A 384 7.86 5.60 -6.91
N THR A 385 7.28 5.31 -8.08
CA THR A 385 7.53 6.02 -9.34
C THR A 385 6.26 6.19 -10.17
N LEU A 386 6.15 7.31 -10.88
CA LEU A 386 5.05 7.50 -11.84
C LEU A 386 5.20 6.58 -13.06
N ALA A 387 6.43 6.44 -13.58
CA ALA A 387 6.72 5.63 -14.75
C ALA A 387 6.36 4.16 -14.50
N GLY A 388 5.49 3.61 -15.33
CA GLY A 388 4.99 2.23 -15.23
C GLY A 388 3.76 2.08 -14.34
N ASN A 389 3.34 3.14 -13.64
CA ASN A 389 2.20 3.13 -12.71
C ASN A 389 1.07 4.09 -13.13
N GLU A 390 1.12 4.70 -14.31
CA GLU A 390 0.13 5.69 -14.75
C GLU A 390 -1.27 5.08 -14.96
N ILE A 391 -1.34 3.83 -15.43
CA ILE A 391 -2.61 3.11 -15.56
C ILE A 391 -3.13 2.72 -14.18
N LEU A 392 -2.27 2.17 -13.33
CA LEU A 392 -2.60 1.82 -11.94
C LEU A 392 -3.21 3.01 -11.18
N LEU A 393 -2.53 4.15 -11.16
CA LEU A 393 -2.99 5.33 -10.43
C LEU A 393 -4.33 5.85 -10.96
N ARG A 394 -4.56 5.80 -12.29
CA ARG A 394 -5.87 6.13 -12.87
C ARG A 394 -6.95 5.15 -12.46
N ASN A 395 -6.64 3.85 -12.41
CA ASN A 395 -7.58 2.82 -12.01
C ASN A 395 -7.93 2.92 -10.52
N LEU A 396 -6.96 3.21 -9.65
CA LEU A 396 -7.17 3.49 -8.23
C LEU A 396 -8.10 4.68 -8.00
N VAL A 397 -7.90 5.78 -8.73
CA VAL A 397 -8.80 6.94 -8.67
C VAL A 397 -10.22 6.54 -9.08
N ARG A 398 -10.38 5.80 -10.19
CA ARG A 398 -11.69 5.34 -10.66
C ARG A 398 -12.37 4.42 -9.64
N ASN A 399 -11.62 3.47 -9.08
CA ASN A 399 -12.07 2.57 -8.02
C ASN A 399 -12.65 3.36 -6.84
N PHE A 400 -11.87 4.27 -6.25
CA PHE A 400 -12.33 5.03 -5.08
C PHE A 400 -13.48 5.99 -5.40
N ARG A 401 -13.53 6.56 -6.61
CA ARG A 401 -14.69 7.38 -7.03
C ARG A 401 -15.96 6.56 -7.19
N GLN A 402 -15.89 5.35 -7.74
CA GLN A 402 -17.02 4.43 -7.86
C GLN A 402 -17.50 3.91 -6.50
N LEU A 403 -16.60 3.83 -5.52
CA LEU A 403 -16.91 3.47 -4.13
C LEU A 403 -17.37 4.67 -3.28
N GLU A 404 -17.52 5.85 -3.87
CA GLU A 404 -17.84 7.11 -3.17
C GLU A 404 -16.81 7.51 -2.10
N GLN A 405 -15.61 6.93 -2.16
CA GLN A 405 -14.46 7.24 -1.32
C GLN A 405 -13.67 8.43 -1.89
N ILE A 406 -14.31 9.61 -1.88
CA ILE A 406 -13.78 10.82 -2.53
C ILE A 406 -12.44 11.26 -1.93
N GLY A 407 -12.26 11.13 -0.61
CA GLY A 407 -11.01 11.45 0.09
C GLY A 407 -9.83 10.62 -0.41
N ASP A 408 -9.99 9.30 -0.52
CA ASP A 408 -8.94 8.40 -1.01
C ASP A 408 -8.63 8.64 -2.48
N ALA A 409 -9.66 8.87 -3.30
CA ALA A 409 -9.46 9.25 -4.70
C ALA A 409 -8.64 10.55 -4.84
N ASN A 410 -8.89 11.53 -3.97
CA ASN A 410 -8.15 12.79 -3.91
C ASN A 410 -6.70 12.58 -3.48
N GLN A 411 -6.46 11.69 -2.49
CA GLN A 411 -5.11 11.34 -2.05
C GLN A 411 -4.31 10.66 -3.17
N VAL A 412 -4.90 9.73 -3.91
CA VAL A 412 -4.24 9.08 -5.05
C VAL A 412 -3.95 10.08 -6.18
N GLN A 413 -4.87 11.02 -6.45
CA GLN A 413 -4.62 12.09 -7.42
C GLN A 413 -3.47 13.00 -6.98
N TYR A 414 -3.43 13.38 -5.70
CA TYR A 414 -2.32 14.14 -5.14
C TYR A 414 -0.99 13.39 -5.29
N LEU A 415 -0.95 12.10 -4.90
CA LEU A 415 0.21 11.23 -5.09
C LEU A 415 0.66 11.17 -6.56
N THR A 416 -0.28 11.10 -7.50
CA THR A 416 0.02 11.07 -8.93
C THR A 416 0.77 12.33 -9.37
N GLU A 417 0.31 13.50 -8.92
CA GLU A 417 0.88 14.78 -9.31
C GLU A 417 2.16 15.11 -8.55
N SER A 418 2.31 14.65 -7.30
CA SER A 418 3.57 14.75 -6.55
C SER A 418 4.67 13.90 -7.19
N LEU A 419 4.36 12.67 -7.62
CA LEU A 419 5.29 11.83 -8.38
C LEU A 419 5.63 12.45 -9.74
N ARG A 420 4.67 13.10 -10.40
CA ARG A 420 4.90 13.85 -11.64
C ARG A 420 5.84 15.03 -11.41
N LEU A 421 5.62 15.82 -10.36
CA LEU A 421 6.50 16.93 -10.00
C LEU A 421 7.92 16.42 -9.73
N ARG A 422 8.07 15.33 -8.96
CA ARG A 422 9.36 14.70 -8.68
C ARG A 422 10.08 14.29 -9.97
N SER A 423 9.36 13.66 -10.91
CA SER A 423 9.91 13.29 -12.22
C SER A 423 10.35 14.51 -13.04
N LEU A 424 9.58 15.62 -13.01
CA LEU A 424 9.96 16.85 -13.71
C LEU A 424 11.15 17.55 -13.06
N LEU A 425 11.23 17.56 -11.73
CA LEU A 425 12.38 18.08 -10.98
C LEU A 425 13.65 17.31 -11.30
N GLN A 426 13.57 15.97 -11.33
CA GLN A 426 14.68 15.12 -11.77
C GLN A 426 15.10 15.47 -13.19
N ARG A 427 14.17 15.65 -14.14
CA ARG A 427 14.52 16.08 -15.51
C ARG A 427 15.17 17.46 -15.60
N LEU A 428 14.86 18.37 -14.67
CA LEU A 428 15.37 19.74 -14.68
C LEU A 428 16.76 19.84 -14.03
N PHE A 429 16.97 19.16 -12.90
CA PHE A 429 18.16 19.32 -12.06
C PHE A 429 19.15 18.16 -12.14
N ASN A 430 18.70 16.93 -12.41
CA ASN A 430 19.60 15.78 -12.42
C ASN A 430 20.55 15.80 -13.61
N LEU A 431 21.66 15.11 -13.46
CA LEU A 431 22.64 14.94 -14.50
C LEU A 431 22.07 14.11 -15.66
N ASN A 432 21.90 14.73 -16.83
CA ASN A 432 21.38 14.05 -18.00
C ASN A 432 22.43 13.13 -18.64
N LEU A 433 22.17 11.82 -18.65
CA LEU A 433 23.05 10.79 -19.21
C LEU A 433 23.40 11.04 -20.68
N ASN A 434 22.48 11.63 -21.45
CA ASN A 434 22.67 11.87 -22.88
C ASN A 434 23.59 13.06 -23.19
N THR A 435 23.84 13.95 -22.23
CA THR A 435 24.64 15.17 -22.45
C THR A 435 25.83 15.33 -21.49
N ALA A 436 25.87 14.58 -20.38
CA ALA A 436 26.91 14.71 -19.38
C ALA A 436 28.32 14.42 -19.92
N SER A 437 29.35 15.12 -19.42
CA SER A 437 30.74 14.73 -19.67
C SER A 437 31.10 13.49 -18.86
N GLN A 438 32.13 12.76 -19.31
CA GLN A 438 32.64 11.58 -18.60
C GLN A 438 33.10 11.94 -17.18
N GLU A 439 33.71 13.11 -17.00
CA GLU A 439 34.12 13.62 -15.68
C GLU A 439 32.92 13.80 -14.74
N ARG A 440 31.83 14.39 -15.22
CA ARG A 440 30.63 14.56 -14.39
C ARG A 440 29.93 13.24 -14.07
N LEU A 441 29.97 12.25 -14.97
CA LEU A 441 29.49 10.90 -14.66
C LEU A 441 30.31 10.28 -13.51
N ARG A 442 31.63 10.47 -13.51
CA ARG A 442 32.50 9.99 -12.41
C ARG A 442 32.18 10.66 -11.07
N ILE A 443 31.95 11.97 -11.08
CA ILE A 443 31.57 12.72 -9.86
C ILE A 443 30.24 12.21 -9.27
N VAL A 444 29.30 11.78 -10.11
CA VAL A 444 28.00 11.27 -9.66
C VAL A 444 28.10 9.86 -9.04
N GLY A 445 29.15 9.10 -9.37
CA GLY A 445 29.42 7.78 -8.77
C GLY A 445 29.76 6.68 -9.76
N PHE A 446 29.84 6.96 -11.07
CA PHE A 446 30.23 5.94 -12.06
C PHE A 446 31.74 5.68 -12.04
N SER A 447 32.15 4.42 -12.24
CA SER A 447 33.56 4.09 -12.49
C SER A 447 34.06 4.68 -13.81
N ALA A 448 35.38 4.72 -14.02
CA ALA A 448 35.95 5.24 -15.25
C ALA A 448 35.49 4.44 -16.49
N GLU A 449 35.38 3.11 -16.35
CA GLU A 449 34.93 2.18 -17.39
C GLU A 449 33.41 2.27 -17.63
N GLN A 450 32.61 2.39 -16.56
CA GLN A 450 31.17 2.58 -16.71
C GLN A 450 30.86 3.92 -17.38
N ALA A 451 31.59 4.98 -17.02
CA ALA A 451 31.41 6.30 -17.64
C ALA A 451 31.77 6.29 -19.14
N THR A 452 32.83 5.57 -19.56
CA THR A 452 33.12 5.40 -21.00
C THR A 452 32.04 4.58 -21.70
N ALA A 453 31.58 3.49 -21.09
CA ALA A 453 30.53 2.63 -21.63
C ALA A 453 29.20 3.39 -21.84
N VAL A 454 28.78 4.20 -20.86
CA VAL A 454 27.58 5.06 -20.96
C VAL A 454 27.73 6.08 -22.09
N VAL A 455 28.90 6.71 -22.23
CA VAL A 455 29.17 7.69 -23.30
C VAL A 455 29.18 7.03 -24.69
N ALA A 456 29.72 5.82 -24.81
CA ALA A 456 29.67 5.05 -26.05
C ALA A 456 28.23 4.62 -26.39
N ALA A 457 27.49 4.12 -25.40
CA ALA A 457 26.13 3.62 -25.59
C ALA A 457 25.15 4.70 -26.04
N ARG A 458 25.25 5.92 -25.49
CA ARG A 458 24.36 7.04 -25.91
C ARG A 458 24.61 7.53 -27.33
N GLN A 459 25.81 7.32 -27.89
CA GLN A 459 26.10 7.68 -29.28
C GLN A 459 25.40 6.74 -30.27
N VAL A 460 25.22 5.47 -29.89
CA VAL A 460 24.46 4.49 -30.70
C VAL A 460 22.96 4.75 -30.58
N GLN A 461 22.47 4.87 -29.35
CA GLN A 461 21.07 5.18 -29.09
C GLN A 461 20.93 5.95 -27.78
N PRO A 462 20.28 7.14 -27.79
CA PRO A 462 20.10 7.92 -26.59
C PRO A 462 19.22 7.18 -25.58
N PHE A 463 19.56 7.30 -24.31
CA PHE A 463 18.82 6.73 -23.19
C PHE A 463 17.45 7.39 -23.08
N ARG A 464 16.40 6.57 -23.04
CA ARG A 464 15.03 7.06 -22.83
C ARG A 464 14.61 6.91 -21.37
N ASN A 465 15.04 5.83 -20.74
CA ASN A 465 14.72 5.48 -19.37
C ASN A 465 16.01 5.12 -18.60
N LEU A 466 16.00 5.27 -17.27
CA LEU A 466 17.15 4.88 -16.45
C LEU A 466 17.38 3.36 -16.44
N THR A 467 16.32 2.58 -16.64
CA THR A 467 16.37 1.11 -16.74
C THR A 467 17.24 0.62 -17.90
N ASP A 468 17.45 1.45 -18.93
CA ASP A 468 18.35 1.13 -20.05
C ASP A 468 19.81 0.95 -19.59
N LEU A 469 20.21 1.48 -18.43
CA LEU A 469 21.53 1.26 -17.85
C LEU A 469 21.74 -0.19 -17.41
N ILE A 470 20.70 -0.78 -16.78
CA ILE A 470 20.73 -2.17 -16.31
C ILE A 470 20.49 -3.11 -17.50
N ILE A 471 19.48 -2.85 -18.34
CA ILE A 471 19.11 -3.74 -19.46
C ILE A 471 20.25 -3.91 -20.48
N ARG A 472 21.14 -2.93 -20.59
CA ARG A 472 22.30 -2.96 -21.49
C ARG A 472 23.60 -3.40 -20.79
N ASP A 473 23.50 -3.90 -19.56
CA ASP A 473 24.64 -4.32 -18.72
C ASP A 473 25.75 -3.26 -18.64
N LEU A 474 25.38 -1.97 -18.60
CA LEU A 474 26.34 -0.86 -18.55
C LEU A 474 26.83 -0.59 -17.13
N VAL A 475 26.01 -0.96 -16.14
CA VAL A 475 26.21 -0.69 -14.71
C VAL A 475 25.59 -1.84 -13.92
N ASP A 476 26.23 -2.22 -12.82
CA ASP A 476 25.73 -3.15 -11.81
C ASP A 476 24.57 -2.55 -10.99
N LEU A 477 23.81 -3.43 -10.31
CA LEU A 477 22.64 -3.01 -9.55
C LEU A 477 22.99 -2.08 -8.39
N ASP A 478 24.12 -2.32 -7.71
CA ASP A 478 24.57 -1.54 -6.56
C ASP A 478 24.91 -0.12 -7.00
N THR A 479 25.75 0.02 -8.04
CA THR A 479 26.05 1.34 -8.60
C THR A 479 24.79 2.03 -9.12
N TYR A 480 23.86 1.32 -9.78
CA TYR A 480 22.58 1.90 -10.21
C TYR A 480 21.77 2.47 -9.04
N ILE A 481 21.66 1.74 -7.93
CA ILE A 481 20.94 2.20 -6.74
C ILE A 481 21.58 3.49 -6.19
N ASP A 482 22.91 3.57 -6.18
CA ASP A 482 23.64 4.74 -5.69
C ASP A 482 23.46 5.97 -6.60
N VAL A 483 23.42 5.80 -7.91
CA VAL A 483 23.40 6.94 -8.85
C VAL A 483 22.00 7.36 -9.28
N ARG A 484 21.00 6.46 -9.27
CA ARG A 484 19.68 6.66 -9.92
C ARG A 484 18.96 7.95 -9.53
N ASP A 485 19.12 8.40 -8.29
CA ASP A 485 18.44 9.61 -7.79
C ASP A 485 19.11 10.91 -8.26
N ARG A 486 20.36 10.83 -8.76
CA ARG A 486 21.19 11.96 -9.21
C ARG A 486 21.29 12.08 -10.73
N ILE A 487 20.81 11.09 -11.47
CA ILE A 487 20.85 11.04 -12.93
C ILE A 487 19.45 11.12 -13.54
N ALA A 488 19.39 11.48 -14.82
CA ALA A 488 18.17 11.44 -15.62
C ALA A 488 18.47 10.94 -17.04
N ALA A 489 17.58 10.11 -17.57
CA ALA A 489 17.54 9.77 -18.99
C ALA A 489 16.45 10.62 -19.65
N SER A 490 16.84 11.67 -20.37
CA SER A 490 15.88 12.49 -21.13
C SER A 490 16.54 13.05 -22.39
N PRO A 491 15.75 13.44 -23.41
CA PRO A 491 16.27 14.18 -24.55
C PRO A 491 17.02 15.45 -24.09
N PRO A 492 18.06 15.89 -24.82
CA PRO A 492 18.76 17.13 -24.52
C PRO A 492 17.79 18.31 -24.56
N LEU A 493 17.80 19.11 -23.49
CA LEU A 493 16.94 20.29 -23.38
C LEU A 493 17.70 21.55 -23.79
N ASN A 494 17.22 22.23 -24.83
CA ASN A 494 17.63 23.59 -25.20
C ASN A 494 17.23 24.59 -24.10
N LEU A 495 17.89 25.75 -24.05
CA LEU A 495 17.66 26.77 -23.02
C LEU A 495 16.18 27.20 -22.93
N GLY A 496 15.50 27.41 -24.05
CA GLY A 496 14.07 27.72 -24.06
C GLY A 496 13.20 26.61 -23.45
N ASN A 497 13.49 25.35 -23.79
CA ASN A 497 12.76 24.19 -23.23
C ASN A 497 13.04 24.00 -21.74
N ARG A 498 14.25 24.35 -21.26
CA ARG A 498 14.57 24.36 -19.83
C ARG A 498 13.77 25.43 -19.08
N ILE A 499 13.65 26.63 -19.63
CA ILE A 499 12.83 27.70 -19.04
C ILE A 499 11.36 27.28 -18.98
N LEU A 500 10.83 26.73 -20.08
CA LEU A 500 9.45 26.25 -20.12
C LEU A 500 9.20 25.11 -19.11
N LEU A 501 10.15 24.17 -18.98
CA LEU A 501 10.09 23.11 -17.98
C LEU A 501 10.13 23.69 -16.56
N ALA A 502 11.00 24.66 -16.29
CA ALA A 502 11.09 25.33 -14.99
C ALA A 502 9.80 26.05 -14.62
N LEU A 503 9.18 26.77 -15.58
CA LEU A 503 7.87 27.41 -15.39
C LEU A 503 6.77 26.38 -15.09
N ARG A 504 6.78 25.23 -15.80
CA ARG A 504 5.84 24.14 -15.56
C ARG A 504 6.02 23.52 -14.17
N VAL A 505 7.27 23.27 -13.75
CA VAL A 505 7.62 22.78 -12.41
C VAL A 505 7.14 23.76 -11.35
N MET A 506 7.42 25.06 -11.53
CA MET A 506 7.01 26.10 -10.61
C MET A 506 5.48 26.17 -10.49
N GLY A 507 4.75 26.19 -11.60
CA GLY A 507 3.28 26.20 -11.59
C GLY A 507 2.67 24.97 -10.93
N MET A 508 3.22 23.78 -11.20
CA MET A 508 2.77 22.53 -10.56
C MET A 508 3.07 22.51 -9.06
N ALA A 509 4.27 22.94 -8.65
CA ALA A 509 4.62 23.08 -7.24
C ALA A 509 3.69 24.05 -6.52
N LEU A 510 3.38 25.19 -7.13
CA LEU A 510 2.45 26.17 -6.59
C LEU A 510 1.05 25.57 -6.37
N LEU A 511 0.52 24.84 -7.35
CA LEU A 511 -0.78 24.17 -7.24
C LEU A 511 -0.77 23.07 -6.17
N LEU A 512 0.30 22.29 -6.06
CA LEU A 512 0.41 21.27 -5.02
C LEU A 512 0.43 21.89 -3.62
N VAL A 513 1.22 22.95 -3.44
CA VAL A 513 1.41 23.62 -2.14
C VAL A 513 0.19 24.41 -1.68
N LEU A 514 -0.56 25.03 -2.61
CA LEU A 514 -1.70 25.88 -2.29
C LEU A 514 -3.05 25.14 -2.30
N SER A 515 -3.15 23.98 -2.98
CA SER A 515 -4.44 23.28 -3.12
C SER A 515 -4.38 21.76 -3.17
N HIS A 516 -3.21 21.13 -2.95
CA HIS A 516 -2.97 19.72 -3.26
C HIS A 516 -3.34 19.38 -4.71
N PHE A 517 -3.05 20.30 -5.64
CA PHE A 517 -3.48 20.20 -7.03
C PHE A 517 -5.01 20.06 -7.16
N GLY A 518 -5.73 20.88 -6.39
CA GLY A 518 -7.18 20.99 -6.41
C GLY A 518 -7.91 19.80 -5.80
N SER A 519 -7.31 19.13 -4.83
CA SER A 519 -7.89 17.98 -4.14
C SER A 519 -8.29 18.27 -2.68
N SER A 520 -7.89 19.43 -2.13
CA SER A 520 -8.17 19.82 -0.75
C SER A 520 -8.87 21.18 -0.66
N PHE A 521 -10.17 21.15 -0.37
CA PHE A 521 -10.98 22.35 -0.12
C PHE A 521 -10.49 23.13 1.12
N TRP A 522 -10.23 22.42 2.22
CA TRP A 522 -9.82 23.04 3.48
C TRP A 522 -8.47 23.75 3.39
N LEU A 523 -7.53 23.22 2.60
CA LEU A 523 -6.26 23.91 2.36
C LEU A 523 -6.47 25.26 1.66
N ILE A 524 -7.28 25.27 0.59
CA ILE A 524 -7.56 26.49 -0.17
C ILE A 524 -8.31 27.49 0.69
N LEU A 525 -9.31 27.04 1.45
CA LEU A 525 -10.02 27.89 2.39
C LEU A 525 -9.04 28.54 3.37
N GLY A 526 -8.09 27.77 3.92
CA GLY A 526 -7.04 28.30 4.79
C GLY A 526 -6.18 29.37 4.11
N VAL A 527 -5.72 29.12 2.88
CA VAL A 527 -4.97 30.09 2.06
C VAL A 527 -5.79 31.37 1.82
N GLY A 528 -7.07 31.23 1.51
CA GLY A 528 -7.99 32.35 1.29
C GLY A 528 -8.22 33.19 2.55
N LEU A 529 -8.40 32.55 3.71
CA LEU A 529 -8.59 33.24 4.99
C LEU A 529 -7.38 34.08 5.39
N VAL A 530 -6.17 33.54 5.24
CA VAL A 530 -4.91 34.28 5.50
C VAL A 530 -4.80 35.49 4.56
N ALA A 531 -4.99 35.28 3.26
CA ALA A 531 -4.92 36.38 2.29
C ALA A 531 -5.99 37.47 2.57
N MET A 532 -7.22 37.06 2.87
CA MET A 532 -8.34 37.95 3.18
C MET A 532 -8.05 38.78 4.45
N ALA A 533 -7.57 38.15 5.52
CA ALA A 533 -7.25 38.82 6.78
C ALA A 533 -6.18 39.90 6.55
N TYR A 534 -5.10 39.54 5.85
CA TYR A 534 -4.02 40.48 5.52
C TYR A 534 -4.51 41.67 4.70
N PHE A 535 -5.24 41.45 3.60
CA PHE A 535 -5.73 42.55 2.77
C PHE A 535 -6.75 43.41 3.50
N GLY A 536 -7.59 42.82 4.36
CA GLY A 536 -8.50 43.58 5.23
C GLY A 536 -7.74 44.53 6.15
N LEU A 537 -6.66 44.05 6.78
CA LEU A 537 -5.78 44.89 7.61
C LEU A 537 -5.09 45.98 6.79
N VAL A 538 -4.54 45.63 5.62
CA VAL A 538 -3.87 46.58 4.72
C VAL A 538 -4.83 47.70 4.29
N PHE A 539 -6.04 47.38 3.85
CA PHE A 539 -7.02 48.39 3.44
C PHE A 539 -7.49 49.24 4.61
N TRP A 540 -7.71 48.65 5.78
CA TRP A 540 -8.00 49.42 6.99
C TRP A 540 -6.86 50.36 7.37
N ILE A 541 -5.59 49.95 7.26
CA ILE A 541 -4.45 50.84 7.51
C ILE A 541 -4.44 51.99 6.51
N VAL A 542 -4.57 51.69 5.21
CA VAL A 542 -4.62 52.70 4.14
C VAL A 542 -5.78 53.69 4.35
N ASP A 543 -6.92 53.21 4.84
CA ASP A 543 -8.12 54.03 5.01
C ASP A 543 -8.19 54.77 6.34
N ARG A 544 -7.71 54.19 7.45
CA ARG A 544 -7.84 54.77 8.80
C ARG A 544 -6.59 55.45 9.31
N PHE A 545 -5.41 54.98 8.91
CA PHE A 545 -4.15 55.63 9.29
C PHE A 545 -3.74 56.62 8.21
N ARG A 546 -4.16 57.87 8.40
CA ARG A 546 -3.96 58.93 7.43
C ARG A 546 -3.21 60.12 8.03
N ARG A 547 -2.08 60.51 7.43
CA ARG A 547 -1.42 61.79 7.74
C ARG A 547 -2.24 62.94 7.14
N LEU A 548 -2.75 63.82 7.98
CA LEU A 548 -3.42 65.08 7.66
C LEU A 548 -2.66 66.18 8.40
N HIS A 549 -2.27 67.24 7.70
CA HIS A 549 -1.93 68.49 8.37
C HIS A 549 -3.24 69.29 8.49
N PRO A 550 -3.65 69.76 9.69
CA PRO A 550 -2.89 69.82 10.94
C PRO A 550 -3.14 68.66 11.96
N GLN A 551 -4.11 67.76 11.77
CA GLN A 551 -4.36 66.65 12.71
C GLN A 551 -4.45 65.27 12.02
N PRO A 552 -3.69 64.24 12.49
CA PRO A 552 -3.79 62.91 11.93
C PRO A 552 -5.16 62.28 12.24
N ILE A 553 -5.77 61.64 11.25
CA ILE A 553 -6.93 60.78 11.48
C ILE A 553 -6.37 59.45 11.97
N MET A 554 -6.67 59.11 13.23
CA MET A 554 -6.29 57.85 13.86
C MET A 554 -7.57 57.14 14.31
N PRO A 555 -7.69 55.82 14.09
CA PRO A 555 -8.84 55.07 14.58
C PRO A 555 -8.86 55.06 16.12
N PRO A 556 -10.04 55.04 16.75
CA PRO A 556 -10.16 54.94 18.21
C PRO A 556 -9.58 53.61 18.70
N GLN A 557 -9.04 53.60 19.94
CA GLN A 557 -8.40 52.42 20.53
C GLN A 557 -9.28 51.16 20.50
N ALA A 558 -10.58 51.32 20.74
CA ALA A 558 -11.54 50.22 20.68
C ALA A 558 -11.65 49.61 19.27
N GLU A 559 -11.60 50.43 18.21
CA GLU A 559 -11.59 49.96 16.83
C GLU A 559 -10.27 49.23 16.52
N ILE A 560 -9.12 49.77 16.97
CA ILE A 560 -7.81 49.13 16.81
C ILE A 560 -7.81 47.73 17.44
N ILE A 561 -8.23 47.62 18.71
CA ILE A 561 -8.27 46.34 19.43
C ILE A 561 -9.19 45.34 18.71
N THR A 562 -10.36 45.79 18.26
CA THR A 562 -11.33 44.94 17.57
C THR A 562 -10.80 44.46 16.21
N MET A 563 -10.24 45.38 15.42
CA MET A 563 -9.65 45.07 14.12
C MET A 563 -8.49 44.07 14.23
N LEU A 564 -7.55 44.33 15.14
CA LEU A 564 -6.41 43.45 15.36
C LEU A 564 -6.83 42.10 15.95
N GLY A 565 -7.83 42.07 16.85
CA GLY A 565 -8.37 40.84 17.40
C GLY A 565 -9.01 39.94 16.33
N ILE A 566 -9.75 40.53 15.39
CA ILE A 566 -10.40 39.77 14.30
C ILE A 566 -9.39 39.34 13.25
N PHE A 567 -8.46 40.22 12.89
CA PHE A 567 -7.31 39.86 12.07
C PHE A 567 -6.60 38.63 12.65
N ALA A 568 -6.23 38.67 13.94
CA ALA A 568 -5.58 37.56 14.62
C ALA A 568 -6.46 36.29 14.65
N GLY A 569 -7.77 36.43 14.86
CA GLY A 569 -8.71 35.31 14.84
C GLY A 569 -8.82 34.62 13.48
N ILE A 570 -8.93 35.39 12.39
CA ILE A 570 -9.02 34.86 11.03
C ILE A 570 -7.67 34.26 10.59
N GLU A 571 -6.55 34.92 10.91
CA GLU A 571 -5.20 34.38 10.68
C GLU A 571 -5.00 33.07 11.44
N PHE A 572 -5.42 32.99 12.70
CA PHE A 572 -5.34 31.75 13.47
C PHE A 572 -6.19 30.64 12.85
N ALA A 573 -7.42 30.94 12.44
CA ALA A 573 -8.30 29.96 11.77
C ALA A 573 -7.73 29.49 10.42
N GLY A 574 -7.24 30.42 9.60
CA GLY A 574 -6.61 30.12 8.31
C GLY A 574 -5.32 29.31 8.47
N GLY A 575 -4.46 29.72 9.40
CA GLY A 575 -3.23 29.00 9.75
C GLY A 575 -3.51 27.60 10.30
N LEU A 576 -4.52 27.43 11.16
CA LEU A 576 -4.92 26.12 11.66
C LEU A 576 -5.47 25.21 10.54
N ALA A 577 -6.24 25.76 9.60
CA ALA A 577 -6.73 25.02 8.44
C ALA A 577 -5.57 24.54 7.55
N ILE A 578 -4.55 25.38 7.33
CA ILE A 578 -3.32 25.01 6.60
C ILE A 578 -2.54 23.94 7.37
N LEU A 579 -2.34 24.09 8.68
CA LEU A 579 -1.60 23.14 9.52
C LEU A 579 -2.23 21.74 9.54
N ARG A 580 -3.57 21.65 9.51
CA ARG A 580 -4.28 20.38 9.50
C ARG A 580 -4.34 19.72 8.13
N SER A 581 -4.32 20.52 7.06
CA SER A 581 -4.59 20.03 5.72
C SER A 581 -3.34 19.83 4.88
N SER A 582 -2.30 20.65 5.06
CA SER A 582 -1.07 20.66 4.26
C SER A 582 -0.05 19.65 4.76
N GLU A 583 0.61 18.94 3.84
CA GLU A 583 1.80 18.13 4.17
C GLU A 583 3.03 19.00 4.47
N MET A 584 3.09 20.23 3.93
CA MET A 584 4.21 21.16 4.11
C MET A 584 3.69 22.55 4.56
N PRO A 585 3.13 22.67 5.78
CA PRO A 585 2.40 23.86 6.18
C PRO A 585 3.28 25.12 6.23
N LEU A 586 4.54 24.99 6.65
CA LEU A 586 5.49 26.11 6.68
C LEU A 586 5.79 26.64 5.27
N LEU A 587 5.92 25.74 4.30
CA LEU A 587 6.18 26.12 2.92
C LEU A 587 4.94 26.74 2.28
N THR A 588 3.74 26.21 2.57
CA THR A 588 2.47 26.85 2.17
C THR A 588 2.38 28.28 2.71
N LEU A 589 2.60 28.48 4.02
CA LEU A 589 2.57 29.82 4.64
C LEU A 589 3.63 30.75 4.03
N GLY A 590 4.85 30.24 3.78
CA GLY A 590 5.92 31.00 3.13
C GLY A 590 5.53 31.47 1.72
N VAL A 591 4.91 30.59 0.92
CA VAL A 591 4.42 30.93 -0.43
C VAL A 591 3.28 31.93 -0.37
N VAL A 592 2.31 31.75 0.52
CA VAL A 592 1.20 32.72 0.71
C VAL A 592 1.76 34.08 1.12
N THR A 593 2.70 34.11 2.05
CA THR A 593 3.38 35.34 2.49
C THR A 593 4.11 36.02 1.34
N LEU A 594 4.86 35.26 0.53
CA LEU A 594 5.58 35.77 -0.64
C LEU A 594 4.64 36.38 -1.69
N LEU A 595 3.44 35.80 -1.86
CA LEU A 595 2.43 36.31 -2.79
C LEU A 595 1.70 37.53 -2.23
N VAL A 596 1.43 37.58 -0.93
CA VAL A 596 0.49 38.56 -0.38
C VAL A 596 1.19 39.76 0.25
N VAL A 597 2.43 39.63 0.74
CA VAL A 597 3.07 40.68 1.55
C VAL A 597 3.93 41.68 0.75
N PRO A 598 4.89 41.28 -0.10
CA PRO A 598 5.94 42.18 -0.60
C PRO A 598 5.41 43.36 -1.44
N ILE A 599 4.48 43.10 -2.37
CA ILE A 599 3.94 44.12 -3.25
C ILE A 599 3.05 45.10 -2.47
N PRO A 600 2.07 44.66 -1.66
CA PRO A 600 1.29 45.57 -0.82
C PRO A 600 2.15 46.40 0.14
N LEU A 601 3.15 45.79 0.80
CA LEU A 601 4.00 46.48 1.75
C LEU A 601 4.87 47.54 1.07
N THR A 602 5.41 47.26 -0.12
CA THR A 602 6.17 48.25 -0.90
C THR A 602 5.29 49.38 -1.40
N LEU A 603 4.08 49.09 -1.92
CA LEU A 603 3.12 50.10 -2.33
C LEU A 603 2.70 51.00 -1.15
N MET A 604 2.41 50.42 0.02
CA MET A 604 2.14 51.17 1.25
C MET A 604 3.33 52.03 1.68
N GLY A 605 4.55 51.47 1.65
CA GLY A 605 5.78 52.21 1.98
C GLY A 605 5.98 53.43 1.08
N ILE A 606 5.74 53.28 -0.23
CA ILE A 606 5.80 54.40 -1.19
C ILE A 606 4.67 55.41 -0.91
N LEU A 607 3.45 54.93 -0.66
CA LEU A 607 2.28 55.76 -0.35
C LEU A 607 2.54 56.66 0.87
N TYR A 608 3.05 56.09 1.97
CA TYR A 608 3.35 56.84 3.19
C TYR A 608 4.59 57.72 3.10
N ARG A 609 5.58 57.38 2.26
CA ARG A 609 6.74 58.23 1.99
C ARG A 609 6.39 59.47 1.18
N ARG A 610 5.53 59.33 0.16
CA ARG A 610 5.20 60.44 -0.76
C ARG A 610 4.26 61.50 -0.16
N GLY A 611 3.45 61.15 0.83
CA GLY A 611 2.38 62.04 1.29
C GLY A 611 1.26 62.18 0.23
N ARG A 612 0.06 62.59 0.64
CA ARG A 612 -1.17 62.50 -0.16
C ARG A 612 -1.33 63.64 -1.20
N TYR A 613 -2.22 63.43 -2.19
CA TYR A 613 -2.43 64.28 -3.39
C TYR A 613 -3.84 64.92 -3.54
N HIS A 614 -4.71 65.00 -2.53
CA HIS A 614 -6.03 65.66 -2.69
C HIS A 614 -6.64 66.19 -1.38
N ASP A 615 -7.70 67.00 -1.50
CA ASP A 615 -8.34 67.72 -0.37
C ASP A 615 -9.46 66.93 0.34
N LEU A 616 -10.08 65.95 -0.30
CA LEU A 616 -11.15 65.08 0.26
C LEU A 616 -10.67 64.01 1.26
N MET A 617 -9.99 64.45 2.32
CA MET A 617 -9.30 63.57 3.28
C MET A 617 -10.19 63.00 4.38
N ASN A 618 -11.41 63.53 4.51
CA ASN A 618 -12.38 63.18 5.56
C ASN A 618 -13.36 62.09 5.12
N VAL A 619 -13.15 61.53 3.92
CA VAL A 619 -14.02 60.51 3.32
C VAL A 619 -13.16 59.29 2.95
N SER A 620 -13.72 58.08 3.11
CA SER A 620 -13.05 56.83 2.76
C SER A 620 -12.59 56.82 1.29
N TYR A 621 -11.48 56.13 1.01
CA TYR A 621 -11.08 55.81 -0.37
C TYR A 621 -11.98 54.73 -0.99
N PHE A 622 -12.65 54.00 -0.11
CA PHE A 622 -13.40 52.81 -0.41
C PHE A 622 -14.90 53.09 -0.30
N VAL A 623 -15.66 52.47 -1.18
CA VAL A 623 -17.10 52.61 -1.26
C VAL A 623 -17.78 51.26 -1.11
N GLU A 624 -18.93 51.25 -0.45
CA GLU A 624 -19.84 50.12 -0.33
C GLU A 624 -20.93 50.22 -1.39
N ASP A 625 -21.41 49.08 -1.91
CA ASP A 625 -22.58 49.06 -2.80
C ASP A 625 -23.86 49.29 -1.98
N GLY A 626 -24.50 50.44 -2.18
CA GLY A 626 -25.72 50.85 -1.47
C GLY A 626 -26.97 50.06 -1.86
N SER A 627 -26.91 49.22 -2.89
CA SER A 627 -28.06 48.48 -3.43
C SER A 627 -28.41 47.17 -2.69
N LEU A 628 -27.60 46.74 -1.71
CA LEU A 628 -27.54 45.33 -1.29
C LEU A 628 -27.90 45.00 0.17
N ARG A 629 -28.72 45.81 0.85
CA ARG A 629 -29.38 45.37 2.11
C ARG A 629 -30.65 44.51 1.91
N GLN A 630 -30.78 43.86 0.76
CA GLN A 630 -31.82 42.85 0.50
C GLN A 630 -31.17 41.54 0.02
N LEU A 631 -31.45 40.45 0.74
CA LEU A 631 -31.04 39.09 0.40
C LEU A 631 -31.65 38.72 -0.98
N ARG A 632 -30.83 38.60 -2.04
CA ARG A 632 -31.28 38.23 -3.39
C ARG A 632 -30.42 37.10 -3.96
N LEU A 633 -30.99 35.90 -4.03
CA LEU A 633 -30.51 34.80 -4.87
C LEU A 633 -30.84 35.15 -6.33
N LEU A 634 -29.84 35.56 -7.10
CA LEU A 634 -30.01 36.00 -8.50
C LEU A 634 -30.07 34.77 -9.43
N ILE A 635 -31.29 34.34 -9.82
CA ILE A 635 -31.48 33.42 -10.96
C ILE A 635 -32.29 34.06 -12.11
N ALA A 636 -32.96 35.20 -11.93
CA ALA A 636 -33.52 35.98 -13.06
C ALA A 636 -33.71 37.46 -12.66
N ARG A 637 -33.43 38.39 -13.60
CA ARG A 637 -33.61 39.85 -13.40
C ARG A 637 -34.86 40.34 -14.12
N LEU A 638 -35.70 41.09 -13.40
CA LEU A 638 -36.54 42.16 -13.95
C LEU A 638 -36.04 43.50 -13.40
N PRO A 639 -36.03 44.60 -14.18
CA PRO A 639 -35.52 45.88 -13.73
C PRO A 639 -36.56 46.58 -12.85
N ILE A 640 -36.14 47.01 -11.66
CA ILE A 640 -36.94 47.89 -10.80
C ILE A 640 -36.26 49.27 -10.81
N MET A 641 -36.97 50.30 -11.26
CA MET A 641 -36.53 51.70 -11.10
C MET A 641 -36.95 52.20 -9.70
N PRO A 642 -36.04 52.79 -8.90
CA PRO A 642 -36.44 53.43 -7.65
C PRO A 642 -36.94 54.86 -7.88
N LYS A 643 -38.06 55.21 -7.24
CA LYS A 643 -38.80 56.48 -7.35
C LYS A 643 -38.16 57.67 -6.59
N PHE A 644 -36.96 57.52 -6.02
CA PHE A 644 -36.32 58.56 -5.17
C PHE A 644 -34.87 58.84 -5.60
N PRO A 645 -34.46 60.12 -5.76
CA PRO A 645 -33.10 60.51 -6.20
C PRO A 645 -31.96 60.02 -5.30
N PHE A 646 -32.20 59.83 -4.00
CA PHE A 646 -31.19 59.39 -3.02
C PHE A 646 -30.67 57.97 -3.27
N TYR A 647 -31.39 57.14 -4.05
CA TYR A 647 -30.95 55.79 -4.43
C TYR A 647 -30.19 55.75 -5.77
N ARG A 648 -29.81 56.90 -6.35
CA ARG A 648 -29.03 56.95 -7.60
C ARG A 648 -27.56 56.63 -7.41
N ASP A 649 -26.98 56.84 -6.22
CA ASP A 649 -25.59 56.50 -5.98
C ASP A 649 -25.49 55.02 -5.64
N ARG A 650 -25.09 54.24 -6.65
CA ARG A 650 -24.83 52.81 -6.50
C ARG A 650 -23.78 52.53 -5.42
N TYR A 651 -22.92 53.51 -5.13
CA TYR A 651 -21.81 53.37 -4.19
C TYR A 651 -21.78 54.51 -3.18
N THR A 652 -21.63 54.18 -1.90
CA THR A 652 -21.50 55.15 -0.80
C THR A 652 -20.18 54.97 -0.07
N PRO A 653 -19.44 56.04 0.30
CA PRO A 653 -18.21 55.91 1.07
C PRO A 653 -18.42 55.16 2.38
N ILE A 654 -17.42 54.36 2.79
CA ILE A 654 -17.43 53.71 4.11
C ILE A 654 -17.53 54.77 5.20
N LEU A 655 -18.58 54.69 6.02
CA LEU A 655 -18.85 55.64 7.10
C LEU A 655 -18.01 55.31 8.33
N TRP A 656 -17.17 56.26 8.75
CA TRP A 656 -16.23 56.06 9.85
C TRP A 656 -16.87 56.03 11.24
N ASP A 657 -17.97 56.75 11.42
CA ASP A 657 -18.59 56.99 12.75
C ASP A 657 -19.60 55.91 13.18
N ARG A 658 -19.59 54.75 12.50
CA ARG A 658 -20.49 53.63 12.84
C ARG A 658 -19.77 52.59 13.70
N ARG A 659 -20.44 52.12 14.76
CA ARG A 659 -19.94 51.13 15.73
C ARG A 659 -19.34 49.84 15.13
N TRP A 660 -19.69 49.50 13.88
CA TRP A 660 -19.34 48.23 13.19
C TRP A 660 -18.62 48.49 11.86
N GLY A 661 -18.17 49.72 11.59
CA GLY A 661 -17.59 50.12 10.30
C GLY A 661 -16.31 49.39 9.90
N TRP A 662 -15.66 48.70 10.85
CA TRP A 662 -14.49 47.86 10.62
C TRP A 662 -14.84 46.51 9.95
N ILE A 663 -16.09 46.03 10.01
CA ILE A 663 -16.52 44.78 9.33
C ILE A 663 -16.42 44.92 7.81
N ASN A 664 -16.57 46.15 7.30
CA ASN A 664 -16.53 46.45 5.89
C ASN A 664 -15.19 46.11 5.22
N TYR A 665 -14.11 45.95 6.02
CA TYR A 665 -12.80 45.55 5.50
C TYR A 665 -12.58 44.02 5.45
N PHE A 666 -13.49 43.21 6.02
CA PHE A 666 -13.37 41.75 6.07
C PHE A 666 -14.46 41.00 5.28
N ASP A 667 -15.33 41.73 4.58
CA ASP A 667 -16.33 41.23 3.62
C ASP A 667 -16.98 39.86 3.94
N LEU A 668 -17.62 39.79 5.12
CA LEU A 668 -18.25 38.58 5.67
C LEU A 668 -19.68 38.31 5.13
N SER A 669 -20.04 38.83 3.95
CA SER A 669 -21.42 38.72 3.44
C SER A 669 -21.75 37.32 2.86
N LEU A 670 -22.97 36.82 3.08
CA LEU A 670 -23.46 35.52 2.54
C LEU A 670 -23.48 35.47 1.00
N ASN A 671 -23.58 36.61 0.32
CA ASN A 671 -23.50 36.68 -1.14
C ASN A 671 -22.04 36.54 -1.62
N ASN A 672 -21.06 36.89 -0.77
CA ASN A 672 -19.63 36.61 -0.97
C ASN A 672 -19.18 35.25 -0.45
N TRP A 673 -20.01 34.55 0.32
CA TRP A 673 -19.85 33.12 0.53
C TRP A 673 -20.06 32.30 -0.75
N PHE A 674 -20.65 32.84 -1.83
CA PHE A 674 -20.69 32.17 -3.14
C PHE A 674 -19.79 32.84 -4.22
N LYS A 675 -19.34 34.09 -3.99
CA LYS A 675 -18.30 34.77 -4.80
C LYS A 675 -16.88 34.63 -4.25
N PHE A 676 -16.74 33.92 -3.14
CA PHE A 676 -15.54 33.38 -2.53
C PHE A 676 -14.26 34.23 -2.62
N GLY A 677 -14.10 35.12 -1.64
CA GLY A 677 -12.81 35.24 -0.95
C GLY A 677 -11.91 36.42 -1.28
N PHE A 678 -12.37 37.48 -1.92
CA PHE A 678 -11.60 38.72 -2.04
C PHE A 678 -12.54 39.91 -1.84
N ASN A 679 -12.23 40.77 -0.86
CA ASN A 679 -13.02 41.94 -0.47
C ASN A 679 -13.59 42.68 -1.70
N ASP A 680 -14.92 42.77 -1.84
CA ASP A 680 -15.65 43.64 -2.79
C ASP A 680 -15.56 45.12 -2.34
N ILE A 681 -14.38 45.51 -1.88
CA ILE A 681 -14.03 46.90 -1.59
C ILE A 681 -13.86 47.58 -2.94
N ARG A 682 -14.81 48.46 -3.24
CA ARG A 682 -14.80 49.22 -4.48
C ARG A 682 -14.08 50.54 -4.27
N LEU A 683 -13.50 51.00 -5.36
CA LEU A 683 -12.81 52.28 -5.42
C LEU A 683 -13.84 53.38 -5.69
N ARG A 684 -13.65 54.54 -5.06
CA ARG A 684 -14.34 55.75 -5.49
C ARG A 684 -13.85 56.19 -6.88
N ASP A 685 -14.75 56.74 -7.68
CA ASP A 685 -14.44 57.16 -9.05
C ASP A 685 -13.59 58.44 -9.11
N GLU A 686 -13.59 59.26 -8.06
CA GLU A 686 -12.92 60.56 -8.04
C GLU A 686 -11.71 60.63 -7.09
N HIS A 687 -10.68 61.38 -7.49
CA HIS A 687 -9.53 61.75 -6.65
C HIS A 687 -8.78 60.55 -6.02
N LEU A 688 -8.78 59.38 -6.65
CA LEU A 688 -8.12 58.18 -6.12
C LEU A 688 -6.62 58.14 -6.50
N PRO A 689 -5.70 58.00 -5.55
CA PRO A 689 -4.28 57.83 -5.84
C PRO A 689 -4.01 56.54 -6.63
N GLY A 690 -3.18 56.65 -7.68
CA GLY A 690 -2.80 55.49 -8.52
C GLY A 690 -2.21 54.33 -7.71
N LEU A 691 -1.45 54.59 -6.63
CA LEU A 691 -0.90 53.55 -5.75
C LEU A 691 -1.98 52.76 -5.00
N ILE A 692 -3.06 53.41 -4.57
CA ILE A 692 -4.20 52.75 -3.90
C ILE A 692 -4.98 51.92 -4.93
N SER A 693 -5.17 52.45 -6.13
CA SER A 693 -5.76 51.71 -7.25
C SER A 693 -4.93 50.45 -7.57
N SER A 694 -3.60 50.57 -7.71
CA SER A 694 -2.71 49.44 -7.95
C SER A 694 -2.78 48.37 -6.86
N LEU A 695 -2.92 48.78 -5.59
CA LEU A 695 -3.06 47.86 -4.46
C LEU A 695 -4.37 47.06 -4.54
N VAL A 696 -5.49 47.71 -4.86
CA VAL A 696 -6.78 47.04 -5.05
C VAL A 696 -6.76 46.12 -6.26
N TRP A 697 -6.22 46.57 -7.40
CA TRP A 697 -6.07 45.72 -8.59
C TRP A 697 -5.18 44.50 -8.35
N TYR A 698 -4.13 44.64 -7.54
CA TYR A 698 -3.28 43.53 -7.16
C TYR A 698 -4.05 42.47 -6.34
N GLN A 699 -4.81 42.93 -5.34
CA GLN A 699 -5.67 42.06 -4.53
C GLN A 699 -6.73 41.39 -5.41
N TRP A 700 -7.43 42.12 -6.28
CA TRP A 700 -8.40 41.55 -7.24
C TRP A 700 -7.79 40.51 -8.18
N GLY A 701 -6.57 40.76 -8.68
CA GLY A 701 -5.86 39.81 -9.55
C GLY A 701 -5.57 38.49 -8.85
N LEU A 702 -5.05 38.55 -7.61
CA LEU A 702 -4.91 37.36 -6.76
C LEU A 702 -6.25 36.70 -6.47
N GLY A 703 -7.32 37.50 -6.37
CA GLY A 703 -8.65 37.00 -6.10
C GLY A 703 -9.30 36.22 -7.20
N LEU A 704 -9.15 36.66 -8.44
CA LEU A 704 -9.60 35.89 -9.58
C LEU A 704 -8.87 34.55 -9.68
N LEU A 705 -7.55 34.53 -9.38
CA LEU A 705 -6.77 33.29 -9.35
C LEU A 705 -7.23 32.35 -8.23
N TYR A 706 -7.49 32.88 -7.04
CA TYR A 706 -8.03 32.11 -5.93
C TYR A 706 -9.41 31.53 -6.23
N ILE A 707 -10.33 32.33 -6.77
CA ILE A 707 -11.69 31.88 -7.14
C ILE A 707 -11.59 30.77 -8.19
N ALA A 708 -10.75 30.94 -9.21
CA ALA A 708 -10.54 29.92 -10.23
C ALA A 708 -10.01 28.61 -9.60
N LEU A 709 -9.03 28.70 -8.70
CA LEU A 709 -8.46 27.56 -7.98
C LEU A 709 -9.48 26.88 -7.06
N LEU A 710 -10.30 27.66 -6.35
CA LEU A 710 -11.35 27.16 -5.47
C LEU A 710 -12.46 26.47 -6.25
N LEU A 711 -12.98 27.11 -7.31
CA LEU A 711 -14.00 26.51 -8.17
C LEU A 711 -13.50 25.22 -8.80
N TRP A 712 -12.25 25.21 -9.30
CA TRP A 712 -11.60 24.00 -9.82
C TRP A 712 -11.47 22.90 -8.76
N THR A 713 -11.29 23.26 -7.50
CA THR A 713 -11.19 22.29 -6.41
C THR A 713 -12.54 21.74 -6.01
N LEU A 714 -13.53 22.62 -5.84
CA LEU A 714 -14.91 22.26 -5.55
C LEU A 714 -15.47 21.32 -6.62
N SER A 715 -15.13 21.57 -7.88
CA SER A 715 -15.47 20.73 -9.04
C SER A 715 -14.94 19.28 -8.89
N ARG A 716 -13.80 19.09 -8.21
CA ARG A 716 -13.17 17.78 -7.99
C ARG A 716 -13.54 17.15 -6.66
N THR A 717 -13.85 17.93 -5.64
CA THR A 717 -14.17 17.42 -4.29
C THR A 717 -15.65 17.11 -4.11
N ILE A 718 -16.55 17.79 -4.82
CA ILE A 718 -18.00 17.58 -4.70
C ILE A 718 -18.52 16.86 -5.96
N PRO A 719 -18.98 15.60 -5.84
CA PRO A 719 -19.60 14.89 -6.95
C PRO A 719 -20.80 15.68 -7.50
N GLY A 720 -20.92 15.75 -8.84
CA GLY A 720 -22.04 16.44 -9.51
C GLY A 720 -21.93 17.97 -9.61
N LEU A 721 -21.06 18.63 -8.82
CA LEU A 721 -20.90 20.08 -8.88
C LEU A 721 -20.30 20.58 -10.21
N ASN A 722 -19.52 19.73 -10.89
CA ASN A 722 -19.03 19.99 -12.25
C ASN A 722 -20.16 20.36 -13.22
N LEU A 723 -21.33 19.73 -13.08
CA LEU A 723 -22.48 19.99 -13.94
C LEU A 723 -23.13 21.36 -13.69
N PHE A 724 -22.73 22.09 -12.64
CA PHE A 724 -23.24 23.43 -12.36
C PHE A 724 -22.21 24.53 -12.60
N ILE A 725 -20.91 24.22 -12.50
CA ILE A 725 -19.82 25.20 -12.65
C ILE A 725 -19.41 25.44 -14.10
N TYR A 726 -19.59 24.47 -15.00
CA TYR A 726 -19.14 24.55 -16.40
C TYR A 726 -20.23 25.00 -17.40
N PHE A 727 -21.38 25.49 -16.93
CA PHE A 727 -22.41 26.10 -17.79
C PHE A 727 -22.31 27.61 -17.86
#